data_AF-A0ABD0UXE2-F1
#
_entry.id   AF-A0ABD0UXE2-F1
#
_cell.length_a   1.000
_cell.length_b   1.000
_cell.length_c   1.000
_cell.angle_alpha   90.00
_cell.angle_beta   90.00
_cell.angle_gamma   90.00
#
_symmetry.space_group_name_H-M   'P 1'
#
loop_
_entity.id
_entity.type
_entity.pdbx_description
1 polymer ?
#
loop_
_entity_poly.entity_id
_entity_poly.type
_entity_poly.pdbx_seq_one_letter_code
_entity_poly.pdbx_strand_id
1 'polypeptide(L)'
;MHGQPRKPLRVKDAAAAAAKASNLRDLQSQLLHNHHHRLYTKEAIAASSKLLEINPEILTVWNYRKLALQQNLKEATDSERMKSLVDDELRAVEIALRANPKSYGAWYHRKWVLSQGLAEVDFDREFRLLDQLLKVDSRNFHGWNYRRFVAKLKGLPEVEEVKFTMDMINTNFSNYSAWHSRSGVLSRLLSKKAEGFAEREKILTEEYELVSQALFTDPSDQSGWFYHLWLLDQTVTPNEVLLISSWPSNDSDCVLSINGNAAYCKSSEPIRSSYYFMSTGKLPVVLYFNQTVKGVNSSSVTVNSMFVKNEDLVWRPLLHTKSKEAACWVTYLQIPDIQLSDTKVYRVEVKLGHSKDILSSSGSKFNHPLHFIFTLTLNSDSLEHARGESVDELLVWDDGGSSTLESNDLVSFDQLKLSEDHASAFSKWQLDTISNEINLFKELSEENCIFVKLTLARLLTAQDAMLSHTVPTVRLIRLRDVLELYDDLVKLDPRHAGYYEDERSLVIMNQVTFDDKSLSSHLSHSSNYISSKLHLHGCLQLKSLSLTRIGYFERLLWVQTLDLSHNKLRSIAGIEALQLLINLNLQNNQISSITALEPLKLLSYLRVLDISFNKIGAHSVDTTRYIFSSPLTHSIVKDKKCIEECLQANINVADNWEAIFLFSYLHLKQLDVKGNAVADEKFRDLLKMVIPTLTWLDGERL
;
A
#
# COMPACT_ATOMS: atom_id res chain seq x y z
N MET A 1 24.37 -1.01 -26.04
CA MET A 1 24.37 -0.26 -24.77
C MET A 1 25.00 -1.06 -23.64
N HIS A 2 24.59 -2.31 -23.40
CA HIS A 2 25.13 -3.12 -22.29
C HIS A 2 26.31 -4.00 -22.69
N GLY A 3 27.22 -4.28 -21.74
CA GLY A 3 28.30 -5.27 -21.89
C GLY A 3 29.36 -4.95 -22.96
N GLN A 4 29.37 -3.74 -23.52
CA GLN A 4 30.34 -3.33 -24.54
C GLN A 4 31.65 -2.92 -23.86
N PRO A 5 32.74 -3.72 -23.98
CA PRO A 5 34.02 -3.32 -23.43
C PRO A 5 34.51 -2.06 -24.15
N ARG A 6 34.92 -1.05 -23.39
CA ARG A 6 35.47 0.20 -23.93
C ARG A 6 36.87 -0.07 -24.50
N LYS A 7 36.94 -0.52 -25.75
CA LYS A 7 38.19 -0.71 -26.49
C LYS A 7 38.43 0.50 -27.41
N PRO A 8 39.69 0.98 -27.53
CA PRO A 8 40.01 2.04 -28.48
C PRO A 8 39.74 1.55 -29.91
N LEU A 9 39.04 2.37 -30.69
CA LEU A 9 38.67 2.07 -32.09
C LEU A 9 39.93 2.00 -32.97
N ARG A 10 40.15 0.87 -33.64
CA ARG A 10 41.17 0.77 -34.70
C ARG A 10 40.59 1.33 -36.00
N VAL A 11 41.43 1.90 -36.86
CA VAL A 11 41.01 2.50 -38.15
C VAL A 11 40.25 1.51 -39.04
N LYS A 12 40.66 0.23 -39.04
CA LYS A 12 39.95 -0.84 -39.78
C LYS A 12 38.54 -1.12 -39.24
N ASP A 13 38.35 -1.00 -37.92
CA ASP A 13 37.06 -1.22 -37.27
C ASP A 13 36.08 -0.07 -37.58
N ALA A 14 36.58 1.15 -37.74
CA ALA A 14 35.79 2.32 -38.13
C ALA A 14 35.24 2.20 -39.57
N ALA A 15 36.07 1.76 -40.52
CA ALA A 15 35.64 1.55 -41.90
C ALA A 15 34.57 0.44 -42.00
N ALA A 16 34.75 -0.67 -41.28
CA ALA A 16 33.76 -1.74 -41.22
C ALA A 16 32.44 -1.29 -40.57
N ALA A 17 32.50 -0.49 -39.50
CA ALA A 17 31.32 0.08 -38.86
C ALA A 17 30.57 1.05 -39.78
N ALA A 18 31.29 1.88 -40.54
CA ALA A 18 30.69 2.80 -41.51
C ALA A 18 29.98 2.05 -42.65
N ALA A 19 30.60 1.00 -43.20
CA ALA A 19 29.96 0.15 -44.21
C ALA A 19 28.69 -0.53 -43.68
N LYS A 20 28.74 -1.07 -42.46
CA LYS A 20 27.56 -1.66 -41.79
C LYS A 20 26.45 -0.64 -41.56
N ALA A 21 26.81 0.58 -41.15
CA ALA A 21 25.85 1.68 -40.97
C ALA A 21 25.22 2.13 -42.29
N SER A 22 25.98 2.17 -43.38
CA SER A 22 25.46 2.48 -44.71
C SER A 22 24.41 1.46 -45.14
N ASN A 23 24.75 0.16 -45.09
CA ASN A 23 23.82 -0.91 -45.43
C ASN A 23 22.54 -0.87 -44.57
N LEU A 24 22.66 -0.55 -43.27
CA LEU A 24 21.49 -0.39 -42.40
C LEU A 24 20.59 0.77 -42.85
N ARG A 25 21.16 1.92 -43.24
CA ARG A 25 20.40 3.07 -43.75
C ARG A 25 19.71 2.77 -45.07
N ASP A 26 20.36 2.02 -45.96
CA ASP A 26 19.78 1.61 -47.24
C ASP A 26 18.56 0.71 -47.01
N LEU A 27 18.68 -0.29 -46.13
CA LEU A 27 17.55 -1.16 -45.74
C LEU A 27 16.42 -0.39 -45.06
N GLN A 28 16.73 0.59 -44.20
CA GLN A 28 15.72 1.44 -43.55
C GLN A 28 14.98 2.31 -44.57
N SER A 29 15.72 2.91 -45.51
CA SER A 29 15.13 3.75 -46.56
C SER A 29 14.22 2.93 -47.47
N GLN A 30 14.65 1.73 -47.85
CA GLN A 30 13.84 0.78 -48.63
C GLN A 30 12.57 0.38 -47.87
N LEU A 31 12.67 0.08 -46.57
CA LEU A 31 11.51 -0.25 -45.73
C LEU A 31 10.50 0.90 -45.69
N LEU A 32 10.95 2.14 -45.46
CA LEU A 32 10.07 3.31 -45.38
C LEU A 32 9.38 3.56 -46.71
N HIS A 33 10.10 3.44 -47.83
CA HIS A 33 9.52 3.50 -49.16
C HIS A 33 8.41 2.44 -49.35
N ASN A 34 8.72 1.18 -49.07
CA ASN A 34 7.74 0.09 -49.17
C ASN A 34 6.53 0.31 -48.27
N HIS A 35 6.75 0.81 -47.05
CA HIS A 35 5.66 1.10 -46.10
C HIS A 35 4.74 2.22 -46.59
N HIS A 36 5.29 3.35 -47.04
CA HIS A 36 4.51 4.49 -47.55
C HIS A 36 3.67 4.11 -48.77
N HIS A 37 4.21 3.27 -49.66
CA HIS A 37 3.52 2.80 -50.86
C HIS A 37 2.71 1.51 -50.65
N ARG A 38 2.64 0.98 -49.42
CA ARG A 38 1.94 -0.28 -49.08
C ARG A 38 2.35 -1.47 -49.96
N LEU A 39 3.64 -1.55 -50.28
CA LEU A 39 4.22 -2.63 -51.10
C LEU A 39 4.59 -3.81 -50.22
N TYR A 40 3.89 -4.94 -50.33
CA TYR A 40 4.09 -6.13 -49.47
C TYR A 40 4.58 -7.37 -50.23
N THR A 41 5.42 -7.16 -51.25
CA THR A 41 5.96 -8.26 -52.06
C THR A 41 6.90 -9.16 -51.26
N LYS A 42 7.21 -10.36 -51.78
CA LYS A 42 8.16 -11.29 -51.14
C LYS A 42 9.53 -10.66 -50.94
N GLU A 43 9.99 -9.84 -51.89
CA GLU A 43 11.27 -9.13 -51.84
C GLU A 43 11.26 -8.07 -50.73
N ALA A 44 10.16 -7.32 -50.61
CA ALA A 44 9.99 -6.30 -49.58
C ALA A 44 9.97 -6.92 -48.17
N ILE A 45 9.31 -8.07 -48.01
CA ILE A 45 9.29 -8.84 -46.75
C ILE A 45 10.69 -9.39 -46.45
N ALA A 46 11.40 -9.95 -47.43
CA ALA A 46 12.76 -10.46 -47.25
C ALA A 46 13.75 -9.35 -46.85
N ALA A 47 13.63 -8.15 -47.43
CA ALA A 47 14.42 -6.98 -47.04
C ALA A 47 14.14 -6.59 -45.57
N SER A 48 12.88 -6.62 -45.15
CA SER A 48 12.51 -6.36 -43.76
C SER A 48 13.06 -7.42 -42.78
N SER A 49 13.14 -8.69 -43.19
CA SER A 49 13.76 -9.76 -42.39
C SER A 49 15.25 -9.51 -42.16
N LYS A 50 15.99 -9.10 -43.20
CA LYS A 50 17.42 -8.73 -43.08
C LYS A 50 17.62 -7.57 -42.10
N LEU A 51 16.71 -6.60 -42.12
CA LEU A 51 16.76 -5.47 -41.21
C LEU A 51 16.58 -5.91 -39.75
N LEU A 52 15.65 -6.83 -39.48
CA LEU A 52 15.41 -7.40 -38.14
C LEU A 52 16.54 -8.31 -37.66
N GLU A 53 17.19 -9.03 -38.57
CA GLU A 53 18.39 -9.82 -38.26
C GLU A 53 19.54 -8.92 -37.77
N ILE A 54 19.68 -7.73 -38.36
CA ILE A 54 20.69 -6.74 -37.93
C ILE A 54 20.26 -6.05 -36.62
N ASN A 55 19.00 -5.63 -36.52
CA ASN A 55 18.47 -4.93 -35.36
C ASN A 55 16.97 -5.23 -35.13
N PRO A 56 16.64 -6.14 -34.20
CA PRO A 56 15.25 -6.50 -33.93
C PRO A 56 14.50 -5.47 -33.07
N GLU A 57 15.16 -4.40 -32.60
CA GLU A 57 14.52 -3.33 -31.81
C GLU A 57 13.80 -2.29 -32.66
N ILE A 58 13.85 -2.39 -33.99
CA ILE A 58 13.17 -1.44 -34.88
C ILE A 58 11.67 -1.79 -34.95
N LEU A 59 10.90 -1.24 -34.01
CA LEU A 59 9.46 -1.52 -33.85
C LEU A 59 8.63 -1.27 -35.13
N THR A 60 8.99 -0.26 -35.91
CA THR A 60 8.34 0.05 -37.19
C THR A 60 8.38 -1.12 -38.17
N VAL A 61 9.47 -1.91 -38.17
CA VAL A 61 9.59 -3.09 -39.04
C VAL A 61 8.58 -4.15 -38.64
N TRP A 62 8.43 -4.42 -37.35
CA TRP A 62 7.43 -5.37 -36.86
C TRP A 62 6.01 -4.92 -37.23
N ASN A 63 5.70 -3.64 -37.10
CA ASN A 63 4.41 -3.09 -37.52
C ASN A 63 4.17 -3.24 -39.03
N TYR A 64 5.18 -2.94 -39.84
CA TYR A 64 5.13 -3.16 -41.28
C TYR A 64 4.86 -4.64 -41.62
N ARG A 65 5.53 -5.58 -40.94
CA ARG A 65 5.32 -7.02 -41.15
C ARG A 65 3.92 -7.47 -40.76
N LYS A 66 3.31 -6.92 -39.71
CA LYS A 66 1.91 -7.21 -39.36
C LYS A 66 0.96 -6.81 -40.49
N LEU A 67 1.16 -5.63 -41.05
CA LEU A 67 0.36 -5.15 -42.20
C LEU A 67 0.59 -6.03 -43.43
N ALA A 68 1.83 -6.42 -43.69
CA ALA A 68 2.18 -7.32 -44.79
C ALA A 68 1.51 -8.68 -44.65
N LEU A 69 1.56 -9.29 -43.45
CA LEU A 69 0.89 -10.55 -43.16
C LEU A 69 -0.63 -10.42 -43.36
N GLN A 70 -1.25 -9.38 -42.79
CA GLN A 70 -2.69 -9.13 -42.93
C GLN A 70 -3.12 -8.97 -44.39
N GLN A 71 -2.31 -8.30 -45.22
CA GLN A 71 -2.62 -8.14 -46.64
C GLN A 71 -2.44 -9.45 -47.40
N ASN A 72 -1.35 -10.17 -47.18
CA ASN A 72 -1.07 -11.45 -47.86
C ASN A 72 -2.07 -12.55 -47.47
N LEU A 73 -2.67 -12.47 -46.28
CA LEU A 73 -3.74 -13.37 -45.86
C LEU A 73 -5.04 -13.16 -46.64
N LYS A 74 -5.34 -11.94 -47.12
CA LYS A 74 -6.52 -11.71 -47.98
C LYS A 74 -6.43 -12.46 -49.30
N GLU A 75 -5.21 -12.77 -49.73
CA GLU A 75 -4.92 -13.49 -50.98
C GLU A 75 -4.73 -15.00 -50.76
N ALA A 76 -4.68 -15.46 -49.50
CA ALA A 76 -4.54 -16.87 -49.14
C ALA A 76 -5.92 -17.48 -48.88
N THR A 77 -6.39 -18.32 -49.80
CA THR A 77 -7.72 -18.98 -49.70
C THR A 77 -7.66 -20.37 -49.06
N ASP A 78 -6.48 -20.96 -48.95
CA ASP A 78 -6.28 -22.32 -48.43
C ASP A 78 -5.45 -22.35 -47.13
N SER A 79 -5.75 -23.35 -46.29
CA SER A 79 -5.16 -23.52 -44.96
C SER A 79 -3.63 -23.76 -45.00
N GLU A 80 -3.14 -24.41 -46.06
CA GLU A 80 -1.71 -24.73 -46.19
C GLU A 80 -0.87 -23.48 -46.45
N ARG A 81 -1.36 -22.58 -47.31
CA ARG A 81 -0.74 -21.28 -47.57
C ARG A 81 -0.78 -20.37 -46.34
N MET A 82 -1.88 -20.38 -45.57
CA MET A 82 -1.96 -19.66 -44.30
C MET A 82 -0.91 -20.17 -43.30
N LYS A 83 -0.79 -21.50 -43.15
CA LYS A 83 0.24 -22.12 -42.31
C LYS A 83 1.65 -21.74 -42.75
N SER A 84 1.95 -21.77 -44.04
CA SER A 84 3.26 -21.38 -44.56
C SER A 84 3.62 -19.92 -44.22
N LEU A 85 2.67 -18.99 -44.33
CA LEU A 85 2.88 -17.58 -43.98
C LEU A 85 3.13 -17.39 -42.49
N VAL A 86 2.39 -18.10 -41.64
CA VAL A 86 2.62 -18.11 -40.19
C VAL A 86 4.00 -18.66 -39.87
N ASP A 87 4.40 -19.77 -40.49
CA ASP A 87 5.71 -20.39 -40.28
C ASP A 87 6.86 -19.48 -40.73
N ASP A 88 6.70 -18.73 -41.82
CA ASP A 88 7.66 -17.71 -42.27
C ASP A 88 7.84 -16.60 -41.24
N GLU A 89 6.76 -16.09 -40.65
CA GLU A 89 6.84 -15.07 -39.60
C GLU A 89 7.48 -15.62 -38.33
N LEU A 90 7.14 -16.84 -37.91
CA LEU A 90 7.77 -17.49 -36.75
C LEU A 90 9.27 -17.72 -36.97
N ARG A 91 9.69 -18.06 -38.19
CA ARG A 91 11.12 -18.16 -38.57
C ARG A 91 11.82 -16.80 -38.49
N ALA A 92 11.20 -15.74 -39.00
CA ALA A 92 11.78 -14.39 -38.93
C ALA A 92 11.99 -13.95 -37.48
N VAL A 93 11.04 -14.27 -36.59
CA VAL A 93 11.19 -14.04 -35.15
C VAL A 93 12.32 -14.87 -34.54
N GLU A 94 12.45 -16.15 -34.89
CA GLU A 94 13.53 -17.00 -34.37
C GLU A 94 14.91 -16.46 -34.75
N ILE A 95 15.08 -15.97 -35.98
CA ILE A 95 16.32 -15.32 -36.44
C ILE A 95 16.58 -14.05 -35.62
N ALA A 96 15.56 -13.20 -35.42
CA ALA A 96 15.66 -12.00 -34.60
C ALA A 96 16.04 -12.32 -33.14
N LEU A 97 15.47 -13.37 -32.55
CA LEU A 97 15.76 -13.79 -31.17
C LEU A 97 17.16 -14.39 -31.02
N ARG A 98 17.72 -15.02 -32.07
CA ARG A 98 19.13 -15.45 -32.07
C ARG A 98 20.07 -14.24 -32.04
N ALA A 99 19.72 -13.14 -32.71
CA ALA A 99 20.49 -11.91 -32.68
C ALA A 99 20.34 -11.15 -31.34
N ASN A 100 19.12 -11.05 -30.82
CA ASN A 100 18.83 -10.48 -29.51
C ASN A 100 17.69 -11.24 -28.79
N PRO A 101 18.00 -12.15 -27.85
CA PRO A 101 16.97 -12.90 -27.11
C PRO A 101 16.18 -12.06 -26.10
N LYS A 102 16.56 -10.78 -25.93
CA LYS A 102 15.89 -9.81 -25.05
C LYS A 102 15.10 -8.74 -25.84
N SER A 103 14.78 -9.03 -27.10
CA SER A 103 14.04 -8.09 -27.96
C SER A 103 12.56 -8.06 -27.63
N TYR A 104 12.05 -6.93 -27.15
CA TYR A 104 10.63 -6.74 -26.89
C TYR A 104 9.80 -6.88 -28.16
N GLY A 105 10.29 -6.30 -29.27
CA GLY A 105 9.61 -6.36 -30.57
C GLY A 105 9.40 -7.79 -31.05
N ALA A 106 10.46 -8.60 -31.02
CA ALA A 106 10.43 -9.99 -31.48
C ALA A 106 9.46 -10.85 -30.63
N TRP A 107 9.56 -10.77 -29.30
CA TRP A 107 8.68 -11.52 -28.40
C TRP A 107 7.21 -11.10 -28.52
N TYR A 108 6.95 -9.81 -28.65
CA TYR A 108 5.60 -9.30 -28.85
C TYR A 108 5.02 -9.75 -30.19
N HIS A 109 5.81 -9.69 -31.26
CA HIS A 109 5.40 -10.16 -32.58
C HIS A 109 5.08 -11.65 -32.57
N ARG A 110 5.89 -12.50 -31.93
CA ARG A 110 5.60 -13.94 -31.80
C ARG A 110 4.25 -14.21 -31.14
N LYS A 111 4.01 -13.57 -29.98
CA LYS A 111 2.73 -13.68 -29.27
C LYS A 111 1.57 -13.21 -30.14
N TRP A 112 1.76 -12.09 -30.84
CA TRP A 112 0.76 -11.56 -31.75
C TRP A 112 0.43 -12.57 -32.85
N VAL A 113 1.42 -13.13 -33.54
CA VAL A 113 1.23 -14.15 -34.60
C VAL A 113 0.43 -15.34 -34.07
N LEU A 114 0.83 -15.93 -32.94
CA LEU A 114 0.12 -17.07 -32.36
C LEU A 114 -1.31 -16.71 -31.91
N SER A 115 -1.52 -15.51 -31.38
CA SER A 115 -2.84 -15.05 -30.93
C SER A 115 -3.85 -14.83 -32.06
N GLN A 116 -3.39 -14.72 -33.32
CA GLN A 116 -4.31 -14.56 -34.44
C GLN A 116 -5.09 -15.85 -34.76
N GLY A 117 -4.65 -17.02 -34.29
CA GLY A 117 -5.35 -18.29 -34.54
C GLY A 117 -5.41 -18.68 -36.02
N LEU A 118 -4.46 -18.20 -36.83
CA LEU A 118 -4.46 -18.38 -38.30
C LEU A 118 -4.01 -19.77 -38.76
N ALA A 119 -3.32 -20.51 -37.88
CA ALA A 119 -2.87 -21.87 -38.10
C ALA A 119 -2.83 -22.61 -36.76
N GLU A 120 -2.89 -23.94 -36.80
CA GLU A 120 -2.67 -24.77 -35.62
C GLU A 120 -1.27 -24.51 -35.03
N VAL A 121 -1.21 -24.32 -33.72
CA VAL A 121 0.03 -24.01 -33.02
C VAL A 121 0.82 -25.30 -32.77
N ASP A 122 2.03 -25.39 -33.33
CA ASP A 122 3.00 -26.42 -32.96
C ASP A 122 3.60 -26.11 -31.58
N PHE A 123 2.91 -26.57 -30.53
CA PHE A 123 3.35 -26.33 -29.16
C PHE A 123 4.72 -26.96 -28.86
N ASP A 124 5.08 -28.08 -29.48
CA ASP A 124 6.37 -28.72 -29.24
C ASP A 124 7.51 -27.87 -29.78
N ARG A 125 7.32 -27.18 -30.91
CA ARG A 125 8.26 -26.16 -31.41
C ARG A 125 8.42 -25.01 -30.43
N GLU A 126 7.33 -24.53 -29.85
CA GLU A 126 7.36 -23.41 -28.90
C GLU A 126 8.06 -23.79 -27.58
N PHE A 127 7.80 -24.98 -27.04
CA PHE A 127 8.49 -25.46 -25.83
C PHE A 127 9.96 -25.78 -26.09
N ARG A 128 10.32 -26.37 -27.25
CA ARG A 128 11.74 -26.57 -27.61
C ARG A 128 12.50 -25.24 -27.70
N LEU A 129 11.88 -24.20 -28.26
CA LEU A 129 12.48 -22.86 -28.31
C LEU A 129 12.72 -22.32 -26.89
N LEU A 130 11.72 -22.46 -26.01
CA LEU A 130 11.83 -22.06 -24.61
C LEU A 130 12.93 -22.81 -23.87
N ASP A 131 13.01 -24.13 -24.03
CA ASP A 131 14.03 -24.96 -23.38
C ASP A 131 15.44 -24.54 -23.81
N GLN A 132 15.65 -24.28 -25.10
CA GLN A 132 16.94 -23.79 -25.60
C GLN A 132 17.30 -22.42 -25.03
N LEU A 133 16.34 -21.49 -24.98
CA LEU A 133 16.59 -20.12 -24.51
C LEU A 133 16.80 -20.05 -23.00
N LEU A 134 16.00 -20.78 -22.22
CA LEU A 134 16.13 -20.83 -20.77
C LEU A 134 17.32 -21.67 -20.31
N LYS A 135 17.80 -22.61 -21.13
CA LYS A 135 19.09 -23.28 -20.89
C LYS A 135 20.28 -22.34 -21.04
N VAL A 136 20.21 -21.37 -21.96
CA VAL A 136 21.28 -20.37 -22.17
C VAL A 136 21.22 -19.25 -21.14
N ASP A 137 20.02 -18.71 -20.87
CA ASP A 137 19.78 -17.69 -19.86
C ASP A 137 18.52 -18.04 -19.07
N SER A 138 18.71 -18.78 -17.97
CA SER A 138 17.63 -19.24 -17.10
C SER A 138 16.89 -18.12 -16.39
N ARG A 139 17.44 -16.89 -16.42
CA ARG A 139 16.87 -15.67 -15.84
C ARG A 139 16.24 -14.75 -16.90
N ASN A 140 16.13 -15.20 -18.15
CA ASN A 140 15.50 -14.41 -19.20
C ASN A 140 14.00 -14.26 -18.94
N PHE A 141 13.59 -13.14 -18.36
CA PHE A 141 12.21 -12.86 -18.01
C PHE A 141 11.27 -12.82 -19.25
N HIS A 142 11.78 -12.54 -20.45
CA HIS A 142 10.97 -12.63 -21.66
C HIS A 142 10.62 -14.07 -22.00
N GLY A 143 11.58 -14.99 -21.84
CA GLY A 143 11.36 -16.42 -22.00
C GLY A 143 10.31 -16.94 -21.01
N TRP A 144 10.43 -16.58 -19.73
CA TRP A 144 9.43 -16.91 -18.71
C TRP A 144 8.04 -16.33 -19.00
N ASN A 145 7.97 -15.07 -19.44
CA ASN A 145 6.72 -14.44 -19.85
C ASN A 145 6.10 -15.15 -21.07
N TYR A 146 6.92 -15.54 -22.03
CA TYR A 146 6.46 -16.25 -23.21
C TYR A 146 5.98 -17.66 -22.86
N ARG A 147 6.68 -18.38 -21.97
CA ARG A 147 6.24 -19.68 -21.45
C ARG A 147 4.85 -19.59 -20.84
N ARG A 148 4.61 -18.62 -19.95
CA ARG A 148 3.28 -18.40 -19.35
C ARG A 148 2.19 -18.19 -20.40
N PHE A 149 2.49 -17.45 -21.47
CA PHE A 149 1.57 -17.25 -22.58
C PHE A 149 1.30 -18.55 -23.34
N VAL A 150 2.34 -19.31 -23.72
CA VAL A 150 2.19 -20.57 -24.47
C VAL A 150 1.50 -21.64 -23.63
N ALA A 151 1.84 -21.77 -22.35
CA ALA A 151 1.20 -22.71 -21.42
C ALA A 151 -0.30 -22.41 -21.28
N LYS A 152 -0.67 -21.13 -21.14
CA LYS A 152 -2.07 -20.70 -21.11
C LYS A 152 -2.78 -20.98 -22.44
N LEU A 153 -2.12 -20.73 -23.57
CA LEU A 153 -2.68 -20.97 -24.90
C LEU A 153 -2.93 -22.47 -25.16
N LYS A 154 -2.04 -23.35 -24.68
CA LYS A 154 -2.18 -24.82 -24.75
C LYS A 154 -3.24 -25.36 -23.78
N GLY A 155 -3.63 -24.59 -22.76
CA GLY A 155 -4.44 -25.08 -21.65
C GLY A 155 -3.67 -26.06 -20.76
N LEU A 156 -2.36 -25.86 -20.58
CA LEU A 156 -1.56 -26.72 -19.70
C LEU A 156 -2.08 -26.63 -18.25
N PRO A 157 -2.23 -27.77 -17.55
CA PRO A 157 -2.56 -27.78 -16.13
C PRO A 157 -1.49 -27.04 -15.32
N GLU A 158 -1.91 -26.32 -14.28
CA GLU A 158 -0.99 -25.57 -13.40
C GLU A 158 0.02 -26.50 -12.69
N VAL A 159 -0.32 -27.76 -12.46
CA VAL A 159 0.56 -28.79 -11.87
C VAL A 159 1.81 -29.05 -12.73
N GLU A 160 1.68 -29.05 -14.06
CA GLU A 160 2.83 -29.22 -14.96
C GLU A 160 3.77 -28.01 -14.90
N GLU A 161 3.23 -26.81 -14.68
CA GLU A 161 4.06 -25.62 -14.47
C GLU A 161 4.76 -25.65 -13.10
N VAL A 162 4.12 -26.16 -12.04
CA VAL A 162 4.79 -26.41 -10.75
C VAL A 162 5.96 -27.36 -10.93
N LYS A 163 5.77 -28.46 -11.66
CA LYS A 163 6.85 -29.41 -11.97
C LYS A 163 7.99 -28.76 -12.75
N PHE A 164 7.68 -27.99 -13.79
CA PHE A 164 8.70 -27.27 -14.55
C PHE A 164 9.51 -26.31 -13.67
N THR A 165 8.85 -25.56 -12.77
CA THR A 165 9.60 -24.69 -11.85
C THR A 165 10.51 -25.48 -10.91
N MET A 166 10.09 -26.66 -10.46
CA MET A 166 10.91 -27.55 -9.64
C MET A 166 12.14 -28.04 -10.41
N ASP A 167 11.97 -28.48 -11.66
CA ASP A 167 13.07 -28.91 -12.52
C ASP A 167 14.10 -27.77 -12.73
N MET A 168 13.60 -26.54 -12.90
CA MET A 168 14.45 -25.35 -13.05
C MET A 168 15.19 -24.98 -11.75
N ILE A 169 14.58 -25.16 -10.59
CA ILE A 169 15.21 -24.97 -9.27
C ILE A 169 16.28 -26.04 -9.03
N ASN A 170 15.96 -27.31 -9.30
CA ASN A 170 16.91 -28.42 -9.15
C ASN A 170 18.14 -28.27 -10.07
N THR A 171 17.94 -27.68 -11.25
CA THR A 171 19.04 -27.38 -12.18
C THR A 171 19.91 -26.23 -11.68
N ASN A 172 19.31 -25.21 -11.07
CA ASN A 172 19.99 -24.05 -10.51
C ASN A 172 19.12 -23.39 -9.43
N PHE A 173 19.45 -23.67 -8.17
CA PHE A 173 18.66 -23.16 -7.05
C PHE A 173 18.75 -21.64 -6.90
N SER A 174 19.79 -20.99 -7.45
CA SER A 174 19.90 -19.52 -7.49
C SER A 174 19.03 -18.87 -8.58
N ASN A 175 18.17 -19.65 -9.25
CA ASN A 175 17.29 -19.13 -10.30
C ASN A 175 16.05 -18.42 -9.71
N TYR A 176 16.20 -17.13 -9.40
CA TYR A 176 15.10 -16.28 -8.95
C TYR A 176 13.83 -16.35 -9.82
N SER A 177 13.98 -16.49 -11.14
CA SER A 177 12.82 -16.55 -12.05
C SER A 177 12.00 -17.83 -11.88
N ALA A 178 12.64 -18.94 -11.47
CA ALA A 178 11.97 -20.18 -11.17
C ALA A 178 11.19 -20.10 -9.85
N TRP A 179 11.82 -19.62 -8.77
CA TRP A 179 11.15 -19.36 -7.48
C TRP A 179 9.97 -18.39 -7.61
N HIS A 180 10.17 -17.27 -8.31
CA HIS A 180 9.10 -16.30 -8.56
C HIS A 180 7.95 -16.90 -9.39
N SER A 181 8.27 -17.71 -10.41
CA SER A 181 7.22 -18.38 -11.18
C SER A 181 6.50 -19.43 -10.34
N ARG A 182 7.20 -20.13 -9.45
CA ARG A 182 6.65 -21.14 -8.54
C ARG A 182 5.66 -20.50 -7.57
N SER A 183 6.05 -19.43 -6.87
CA SER A 183 5.16 -18.71 -5.95
C SER A 183 3.93 -18.16 -6.66
N GLY A 184 4.09 -17.66 -7.89
CA GLY A 184 2.97 -17.19 -8.71
C GLY A 184 1.98 -18.30 -9.10
N VAL A 185 2.45 -19.49 -9.45
CA VAL A 185 1.59 -20.65 -9.78
C VAL A 185 0.90 -21.18 -8.52
N LEU A 186 1.66 -21.39 -7.43
CA LEU A 186 1.12 -21.86 -6.16
C LEU A 186 0.10 -20.89 -5.57
N SER A 187 0.32 -19.58 -5.65
CA SER A 187 -0.66 -18.58 -5.18
C SER A 187 -2.01 -18.71 -5.92
N ARG A 188 -1.99 -18.97 -7.24
CA ARG A 188 -3.23 -19.21 -8.00
C ARG A 188 -3.90 -20.51 -7.60
N LEU A 189 -3.14 -21.59 -7.42
CA LEU A 189 -3.66 -22.88 -6.96
C LEU A 189 -4.27 -22.78 -5.56
N LEU A 190 -3.59 -22.13 -4.62
CA LEU A 190 -4.09 -21.89 -3.27
C LEU A 190 -5.35 -21.01 -3.24
N SER A 191 -5.47 -20.04 -4.16
CA SER A 191 -6.66 -19.19 -4.28
C SER A 191 -7.87 -19.91 -4.89
N LYS A 192 -7.64 -20.85 -5.81
CA LYS A 192 -8.66 -21.71 -6.40
C LYS A 192 -8.90 -22.88 -5.44
N LYS A 193 -9.80 -22.72 -4.47
CA LYS A 193 -10.31 -23.84 -3.63
C LYS A 193 -11.12 -24.89 -4.43
N ALA A 194 -10.84 -25.07 -5.72
CA ALA A 194 -11.56 -25.93 -6.63
C ALA A 194 -10.66 -27.08 -7.09
N GLU A 195 -11.18 -28.31 -6.99
CA GLU A 195 -10.67 -29.52 -7.65
C GLU A 195 -9.52 -30.29 -6.96
N GLY A 196 -9.58 -30.49 -5.64
CA GLY A 196 -8.82 -31.57 -4.99
C GLY A 196 -7.30 -31.36 -4.90
N PHE A 197 -6.84 -30.11 -4.99
CA PHE A 197 -5.46 -29.77 -4.64
C PHE A 197 -5.23 -30.02 -3.13
N ALA A 198 -4.05 -30.53 -2.75
CA ALA A 198 -3.72 -30.91 -1.38
C ALA A 198 -4.00 -29.78 -0.37
N GLU A 199 -4.26 -30.15 0.89
CA GLU A 199 -4.51 -29.17 1.94
C GLU A 199 -3.35 -28.15 2.04
N ARG A 200 -3.68 -26.86 2.22
CA ARG A 200 -2.73 -25.73 2.28
C ARG A 200 -1.51 -26.03 3.16
N GLU A 201 -1.75 -26.69 4.29
CA GLU A 201 -0.73 -27.18 5.22
C GLU A 201 0.33 -28.05 4.51
N LYS A 202 -0.10 -29.13 3.86
CA LYS A 202 0.80 -30.07 3.20
C LYS A 202 1.71 -29.39 2.18
N ILE A 203 1.13 -28.53 1.33
CA ILE A 203 1.88 -27.82 0.30
C ILE A 203 2.92 -26.91 0.94
N LEU A 204 2.51 -26.07 1.90
CA LEU A 204 3.44 -25.11 2.49
C LEU A 204 4.54 -25.81 3.28
N THR A 205 4.25 -26.91 3.98
CA THR A 205 5.27 -27.74 4.65
C THR A 205 6.32 -28.26 3.66
N GLU A 206 5.90 -28.84 2.52
CA GLU A 206 6.83 -29.30 1.48
C GLU A 206 7.67 -28.14 0.90
N GLU A 207 7.08 -26.94 0.77
CA GLU A 207 7.79 -25.76 0.28
C GLU A 207 8.78 -25.17 1.30
N TYR A 208 8.49 -25.24 2.61
CA TYR A 208 9.44 -24.85 3.66
C TYR A 208 10.65 -25.79 3.68
N GLU A 209 10.44 -27.10 3.51
CA GLU A 209 11.53 -28.07 3.39
C GLU A 209 12.41 -27.76 2.16
N LEU A 210 11.77 -27.50 1.01
CA LEU A 210 12.45 -27.15 -0.23
C LEU A 210 13.29 -25.88 -0.10
N VAL A 211 12.71 -24.80 0.45
CA VAL A 211 13.44 -23.54 0.58
C VAL A 211 14.57 -23.65 1.60
N SER A 212 14.35 -24.37 2.71
CA SER A 212 15.38 -24.57 3.75
C SER A 212 16.63 -25.23 3.18
N GLN A 213 16.47 -26.24 2.32
CA GLN A 213 17.59 -26.86 1.62
C GLN A 213 18.38 -25.84 0.77
N ALA A 214 17.68 -24.94 0.07
CA ALA A 214 18.34 -23.90 -0.73
C ALA A 214 19.07 -22.88 0.17
N LEU A 215 18.44 -22.43 1.25
CA LEU A 215 19.01 -21.46 2.19
C LEU A 215 20.29 -21.97 2.86
N PHE A 216 20.34 -23.26 3.21
CA PHE A 216 21.52 -23.86 3.85
C PHE A 216 22.60 -24.31 2.87
N THR A 217 22.24 -24.48 1.60
CA THR A 217 23.23 -24.78 0.55
C THR A 217 24.04 -23.53 0.19
N ASP A 218 23.40 -22.37 0.07
CA ASP A 218 24.07 -21.09 -0.18
C ASP A 218 23.30 -19.94 0.50
N PRO A 219 23.68 -19.57 1.73
CA PRO A 219 23.06 -18.47 2.47
C PRO A 219 23.19 -17.10 1.78
N SER A 220 24.11 -16.96 0.82
CA SER A 220 24.31 -15.71 0.08
C SER A 220 23.34 -15.52 -1.08
N ASP A 221 22.69 -16.59 -1.56
CA ASP A 221 21.70 -16.51 -2.62
C ASP A 221 20.38 -15.93 -2.11
N GLN A 222 19.96 -14.83 -2.70
CA GLN A 222 18.77 -14.09 -2.27
C GLN A 222 17.46 -14.78 -2.67
N SER A 223 17.48 -15.68 -3.65
CA SER A 223 16.26 -16.23 -4.26
C SER A 223 15.46 -17.05 -3.25
N GLY A 224 16.14 -17.90 -2.49
CA GLY A 224 15.52 -18.67 -1.40
C GLY A 224 14.93 -17.75 -0.33
N TRP A 225 15.64 -16.69 0.09
CA TRP A 225 15.17 -15.76 1.13
C TRP A 225 13.90 -15.00 0.71
N PHE A 226 13.82 -14.56 -0.54
CA PHE A 226 12.61 -13.93 -1.07
C PHE A 226 11.45 -14.91 -1.21
N TYR A 227 11.74 -16.19 -1.52
CA TYR A 227 10.72 -17.23 -1.55
C TYR A 227 10.21 -17.59 -0.14
N HIS A 228 11.11 -17.64 0.84
CA HIS A 228 10.78 -17.82 2.26
C HIS A 228 9.90 -16.67 2.77
N LEU A 229 10.19 -15.43 2.41
CA LEU A 229 9.33 -14.28 2.71
C LEU A 229 7.90 -14.46 2.15
N TRP A 230 7.78 -14.99 0.93
CA TRP A 230 6.47 -15.34 0.37
C TRP A 230 5.78 -16.47 1.15
N LEU A 231 6.51 -17.52 1.55
CA LEU A 231 5.97 -18.59 2.39
C LEU A 231 5.48 -18.07 3.74
N LEU A 232 6.25 -17.17 4.37
CA LEU A 232 5.87 -16.52 5.61
C LEU A 232 4.54 -15.78 5.44
N ASP A 233 4.41 -14.96 4.39
CA ASP A 233 3.17 -14.25 4.05
C ASP A 233 1.99 -15.23 3.87
N GLN A 234 2.21 -16.35 3.19
CA GLN A 234 1.18 -17.39 3.06
C GLN A 234 0.85 -18.05 4.42
N THR A 235 1.82 -18.27 5.30
CA THR A 235 1.58 -18.90 6.61
C THR A 235 0.89 -17.96 7.58
N VAL A 236 1.16 -16.65 7.53
CA VAL A 236 0.60 -15.65 8.47
C VAL A 236 -0.65 -14.96 7.94
N THR A 237 -1.07 -15.27 6.71
CA THR A 237 -2.37 -14.83 6.20
C THR A 237 -3.48 -15.60 6.93
N PRO A 238 -4.41 -14.91 7.63
CA PRO A 238 -5.53 -15.56 8.29
C PRO A 238 -6.41 -16.31 7.30
N ASN A 239 -6.97 -17.46 7.72
CA ASN A 239 -7.87 -18.24 6.87
C ASN A 239 -9.20 -17.51 6.60
N GLU A 240 -9.53 -16.55 7.45
CA GLU A 240 -10.82 -15.90 7.53
C GLU A 240 -10.68 -14.37 7.51
N VAL A 241 -11.64 -13.71 6.84
CA VAL A 241 -11.79 -12.26 6.93
C VAL A 241 -12.46 -11.95 8.26
N LEU A 242 -11.82 -11.12 9.09
CA LEU A 242 -12.34 -10.69 10.38
C LEU A 242 -12.43 -9.16 10.43
N LEU A 243 -13.51 -8.66 11.02
CA LEU A 243 -13.58 -7.28 11.49
C LEU A 243 -12.84 -7.25 12.83
N ILE A 244 -11.71 -6.55 12.89
CA ILE A 244 -10.83 -6.54 14.06
C ILE A 244 -10.98 -5.28 14.92
N SER A 245 -11.59 -4.23 14.36
CA SER A 245 -11.88 -3.00 15.09
C SER A 245 -13.00 -2.23 14.43
N SER A 246 -13.73 -1.45 15.22
CA SER A 246 -14.71 -0.48 14.74
C SER A 246 -14.68 0.79 15.58
N TRP A 247 -15.10 1.89 14.97
CA TRP A 247 -15.48 3.09 15.70
C TRP A 247 -16.87 3.55 15.23
N PRO A 248 -17.85 3.78 16.13
CA PRO A 248 -17.81 3.43 17.55
C PRO A 248 -17.64 1.93 17.81
N SER A 249 -17.16 1.58 19.00
CA SER A 249 -17.01 0.18 19.42
C SER A 249 -18.32 -0.41 19.93
N ASN A 250 -18.42 -1.74 19.99
CA ASN A 250 -19.60 -2.40 20.56
C ASN A 250 -19.84 -1.98 22.01
N ASP A 251 -21.10 -1.81 22.37
CA ASP A 251 -21.63 -1.38 23.67
C ASP A 251 -21.06 -0.04 24.19
N SER A 252 -20.47 0.77 23.31
CA SER A 252 -19.98 2.11 23.68
C SER A 252 -21.12 3.12 23.81
N ASP A 253 -21.00 4.03 24.78
CA ASP A 253 -21.85 5.21 24.91
C ASP A 253 -21.10 6.46 24.45
N CYS A 254 -21.51 6.96 23.28
CA CYS A 254 -20.96 8.15 22.65
C CYS A 254 -21.79 9.36 23.08
N VAL A 255 -21.25 10.20 23.95
CA VAL A 255 -21.89 11.47 24.34
C VAL A 255 -21.47 12.54 23.35
N LEU A 256 -22.45 13.16 22.70
CA LEU A 256 -22.25 14.25 21.74
C LEU A 256 -22.65 15.57 22.40
N SER A 257 -21.68 16.48 22.49
CA SER A 257 -21.92 17.86 22.89
C SER A 257 -21.89 18.76 21.66
N ILE A 258 -22.95 19.54 21.45
CA ILE A 258 -23.14 20.34 20.24
C ILE A 258 -22.34 21.66 20.30
N ASN A 259 -21.92 22.12 21.48
CA ASN A 259 -21.18 23.38 21.63
C ASN A 259 -20.11 23.28 22.72
N GLY A 260 -18.84 23.13 22.32
CA GLY A 260 -17.58 23.66 22.92
C GLY A 260 -17.27 23.61 24.42
N ASN A 261 -18.22 23.34 25.32
CA ASN A 261 -18.04 23.34 26.77
C ASN A 261 -18.16 21.89 27.27
N ALA A 262 -17.03 21.24 27.50
CA ALA A 262 -16.96 19.97 28.23
C ALA A 262 -16.97 20.15 29.76
N ALA A 263 -17.51 21.26 30.26
CA ALA A 263 -17.43 21.63 31.67
C ALA A 263 -18.37 20.83 32.59
N TYR A 264 -19.23 19.94 32.07
CA TYR A 264 -20.23 19.25 32.88
C TYR A 264 -20.34 17.76 32.57
N CYS A 265 -19.23 17.02 32.70
CA CYS A 265 -19.30 15.61 33.05
C CYS A 265 -19.07 15.49 34.56
N LYS A 266 -20.13 15.24 35.34
CA LYS A 266 -20.01 15.01 36.79
C LYS A 266 -19.10 13.80 37.02
N SER A 267 -18.05 14.00 37.82
CA SER A 267 -16.93 13.10 38.11
C SER A 267 -17.30 11.87 38.97
N SER A 268 -18.48 11.27 38.79
CA SER A 268 -18.96 10.19 39.68
C SER A 268 -19.62 8.99 38.97
N GLU A 269 -19.54 8.88 37.64
CA GLU A 269 -20.00 7.69 36.90
C GLU A 269 -18.87 7.16 35.98
N PRO A 270 -18.83 5.85 35.67
CA PRO A 270 -17.83 5.29 34.76
C PRO A 270 -17.91 6.05 33.44
N ILE A 271 -16.77 6.61 33.04
CA ILE A 271 -16.65 7.70 32.08
C ILE A 271 -17.33 7.34 30.74
N ARG A 272 -18.45 8.00 30.45
CA ARG A 272 -19.02 8.04 29.10
C ARG A 272 -18.00 8.73 28.20
N SER A 273 -17.63 8.11 27.09
CA SER A 273 -16.72 8.73 26.11
C SER A 273 -17.42 9.94 25.50
N SER A 274 -17.05 11.13 25.97
CA SER A 274 -17.52 12.39 25.38
C SER A 274 -16.68 12.68 24.15
N TYR A 275 -17.34 12.75 22.99
CA TYR A 275 -16.70 13.04 21.72
C TYR A 275 -17.10 14.44 21.29
N TYR A 276 -16.10 15.27 20.99
CA TYR A 276 -16.35 16.60 20.47
C TYR A 276 -16.81 16.50 19.02
N PHE A 277 -18.08 16.80 18.79
CA PHE A 277 -18.65 16.83 17.45
C PHE A 277 -18.86 18.27 17.01
N MET A 278 -18.11 18.67 15.99
CA MET A 278 -18.26 19.99 15.39
C MET A 278 -19.55 20.06 14.55
N SER A 279 -19.98 21.30 14.30
CA SER A 279 -21.16 21.80 13.57
C SER A 279 -21.55 21.16 12.22
N THR A 280 -20.86 20.12 11.75
CA THR A 280 -21.15 19.43 10.48
C THR A 280 -22.29 18.40 10.61
N GLY A 281 -22.58 17.93 11.83
CA GLY A 281 -23.58 16.92 12.11
C GLY A 281 -23.26 15.54 11.52
N LYS A 282 -21.99 15.18 11.26
CA LYS A 282 -21.62 13.94 10.53
C LYS A 282 -20.84 12.90 11.36
N LEU A 283 -21.49 12.03 12.10
CA LEU A 283 -20.78 11.00 12.88
C LEU A 283 -20.15 9.91 11.98
N PRO A 284 -18.83 9.71 11.96
CA PRO A 284 -18.23 8.62 11.20
C PRO A 284 -18.60 7.27 11.81
N VAL A 285 -18.69 6.25 10.97
CA VAL A 285 -18.70 4.85 11.39
C VAL A 285 -17.60 4.16 10.60
N VAL A 286 -16.57 3.73 11.32
CA VAL A 286 -15.34 3.14 10.79
C VAL A 286 -15.36 1.64 11.03
N LEU A 287 -15.06 0.86 9.99
CA LEU A 287 -14.86 -0.57 10.05
C LEU A 287 -13.42 -0.91 9.62
N TYR A 288 -12.72 -1.69 10.44
CA TYR A 288 -11.33 -2.08 10.18
C TYR A 288 -11.20 -3.60 10.16
N PHE A 289 -10.80 -4.14 9.01
CA PHE A 289 -10.62 -5.58 8.77
C PHE A 289 -9.15 -5.99 8.95
N ASN A 290 -8.92 -7.26 9.30
CA ASN A 290 -7.58 -7.85 9.40
C ASN A 290 -6.81 -7.89 8.08
N GLN A 291 -7.50 -7.70 6.96
CA GLN A 291 -6.91 -7.68 5.62
C GLN A 291 -7.72 -6.77 4.70
N THR A 292 -7.16 -6.48 3.54
CA THR A 292 -7.84 -5.68 2.51
C THR A 292 -9.03 -6.43 1.94
N VAL A 293 -10.21 -5.78 1.95
CA VAL A 293 -11.47 -6.35 1.45
C VAL A 293 -12.10 -5.45 0.38
N LYS A 294 -12.95 -6.07 -0.44
CA LYS A 294 -13.88 -5.41 -1.36
C LYS A 294 -15.31 -5.76 -1.02
N GLY A 295 -16.26 -5.00 -1.59
CA GLY A 295 -17.68 -5.31 -1.47
C GLY A 295 -18.39 -4.71 -0.25
N VAL A 296 -17.70 -3.87 0.54
CA VAL A 296 -18.29 -3.12 1.66
C VAL A 296 -19.17 -2.00 1.11
N ASN A 297 -20.49 -2.11 1.29
CA ASN A 297 -21.50 -1.14 0.90
C ASN A 297 -22.80 -1.33 1.71
N SER A 298 -23.85 -0.57 1.40
CA SER A 298 -25.15 -0.62 2.09
C SER A 298 -25.92 -1.95 1.92
N SER A 299 -25.57 -2.81 0.95
CA SER A 299 -26.14 -4.17 0.85
C SER A 299 -25.39 -5.19 1.70
N SER A 300 -24.09 -5.00 1.93
CA SER A 300 -23.26 -5.91 2.74
C SER A 300 -23.23 -5.56 4.22
N VAL A 301 -23.39 -4.27 4.56
CA VAL A 301 -23.43 -3.75 5.92
C VAL A 301 -24.74 -3.01 6.12
N THR A 302 -25.53 -3.45 7.11
CA THR A 302 -26.77 -2.80 7.50
C THR A 302 -26.53 -1.94 8.74
N VAL A 303 -26.76 -0.64 8.63
CA VAL A 303 -26.77 0.29 9.77
C VAL A 303 -28.22 0.71 10.02
N ASN A 304 -28.78 0.25 11.13
CA ASN A 304 -30.11 0.64 11.57
C ASN A 304 -29.96 1.80 12.56
N SER A 305 -30.38 2.97 12.09
CA SER A 305 -30.33 4.24 12.81
C SER A 305 -31.60 5.02 12.48
N MET A 306 -32.03 5.84 13.43
CA MET A 306 -33.16 6.75 13.22
C MET A 306 -32.77 8.06 12.51
N PHE A 307 -31.48 8.30 12.30
CA PHE A 307 -30.98 9.53 11.68
C PHE A 307 -30.93 9.43 10.16
N VAL A 308 -30.48 8.29 9.64
CA VAL A 308 -30.27 8.07 8.21
C VAL A 308 -30.70 6.66 7.85
N LYS A 309 -31.37 6.49 6.71
CA LYS A 309 -31.70 5.17 6.20
C LYS A 309 -30.44 4.48 5.68
N ASN A 310 -30.35 3.17 5.87
CA ASN A 310 -29.20 2.39 5.41
C ASN A 310 -28.91 2.53 3.90
N GLU A 311 -29.96 2.65 3.07
CA GLU A 311 -29.84 2.80 1.62
C GLU A 311 -29.11 4.09 1.19
N ASP A 312 -29.15 5.13 2.04
CA ASP A 312 -28.51 6.43 1.78
C ASP A 312 -27.04 6.47 2.22
N LEU A 313 -26.56 5.44 2.93
CA LEU A 313 -25.19 5.39 3.43
C LEU A 313 -24.20 5.00 2.33
N VAL A 314 -23.18 5.83 2.16
CA VAL A 314 -22.09 5.60 1.21
C VAL A 314 -20.82 5.21 1.95
N TRP A 315 -20.47 3.93 1.86
CA TRP A 315 -19.21 3.41 2.36
C TRP A 315 -18.04 3.78 1.45
N ARG A 316 -16.97 4.32 2.04
CA ARG A 316 -15.78 4.80 1.34
C ARG A 316 -14.54 4.07 1.86
N PRO A 317 -13.67 3.55 0.98
CA PRO A 317 -12.37 3.02 1.38
C PRO A 317 -11.43 4.19 1.73
N LEU A 318 -10.71 4.10 2.86
CA LEU A 318 -9.80 5.15 3.31
C LEU A 318 -8.38 5.02 2.72
N LEU A 319 -7.88 3.78 2.53
CA LEU A 319 -6.64 3.56 1.76
C LEU A 319 -6.98 3.42 0.27
N HIS A 320 -6.65 4.42 -0.55
CA HIS A 320 -6.87 4.39 -1.99
C HIS A 320 -5.88 3.45 -2.70
N THR A 321 -6.26 2.20 -2.89
CA THR A 321 -5.70 1.37 -3.96
C THR A 321 -6.50 1.59 -5.25
N LYS A 322 -5.85 1.49 -6.43
CA LYS A 322 -6.54 1.58 -7.74
C LYS A 322 -7.67 0.53 -7.91
N SER A 323 -7.79 -0.44 -6.99
CA SER A 323 -8.72 -1.58 -7.05
C SER A 323 -10.04 -1.40 -6.27
N LYS A 324 -10.31 -0.26 -5.62
CA LYS A 324 -11.47 -0.07 -4.71
C LYS A 324 -11.49 -1.04 -3.51
N GLU A 325 -10.32 -1.48 -3.08
CA GLU A 325 -10.16 -2.41 -1.95
C GLU A 325 -9.44 -1.68 -0.81
N ALA A 326 -9.89 -1.87 0.42
CA ALA A 326 -9.24 -1.33 1.61
C ALA A 326 -9.46 -2.21 2.84
N ALA A 327 -8.54 -2.11 3.80
CA ALA A 327 -8.73 -2.69 5.13
C ALA A 327 -9.61 -1.80 6.03
N CYS A 328 -9.60 -0.48 5.81
CA CYS A 328 -10.37 0.49 6.58
C CYS A 328 -11.42 1.19 5.72
N TRP A 329 -12.67 1.17 6.19
CA TRP A 329 -13.84 1.73 5.52
C TRP A 329 -14.57 2.70 6.45
N VAL A 330 -15.10 3.79 5.88
CA VAL A 330 -15.89 4.77 6.63
C VAL A 330 -17.20 5.07 5.94
N THR A 331 -18.25 5.28 6.74
CA THR A 331 -19.48 5.98 6.35
C THR A 331 -19.79 7.08 7.36
N TYR A 332 -20.76 7.94 7.10
CA TYR A 332 -21.13 9.04 8.01
C TYR A 332 -22.63 9.04 8.26
N LEU A 333 -23.02 9.05 9.54
CA LEU A 333 -24.40 9.29 9.97
C LEU A 333 -24.63 10.79 10.05
N GLN A 334 -25.56 11.30 9.26
CA GLN A 334 -25.99 12.68 9.33
C GLN A 334 -26.97 12.84 10.50
N ILE A 335 -26.49 13.42 11.59
CA ILE A 335 -27.30 13.81 12.75
C ILE A 335 -28.00 15.12 12.37
N PRO A 336 -29.35 15.16 12.39
CA PRO A 336 -30.09 16.38 12.09
C PRO A 336 -29.91 17.41 13.21
N ASP A 337 -30.07 18.70 12.87
CA ASP A 337 -30.12 19.79 13.85
C ASP A 337 -31.41 19.66 14.67
N ILE A 338 -31.35 18.92 15.78
CA ILE A 338 -32.48 18.77 16.70
C ILE A 338 -32.32 19.81 17.81
N GLN A 339 -33.25 20.77 17.90
CA GLN A 339 -33.43 21.56 19.12
C GLN A 339 -33.95 20.64 20.22
N LEU A 340 -33.06 20.23 21.13
CA LEU A 340 -33.39 19.32 22.22
C LEU A 340 -33.66 20.13 23.49
N SER A 341 -34.85 19.94 24.07
CA SER A 341 -35.17 20.38 25.43
C SER A 341 -34.55 19.47 26.50
N ASP A 342 -34.35 18.19 26.16
CA ASP A 342 -33.94 17.13 27.09
C ASP A 342 -32.83 16.24 26.48
N THR A 343 -31.98 15.66 27.33
CA THR A 343 -31.02 14.62 26.91
C THR A 343 -31.76 13.43 26.30
N LYS A 344 -31.43 13.08 25.05
CA LYS A 344 -31.98 11.90 24.37
C LYS A 344 -30.89 10.90 24.05
N VAL A 345 -31.20 9.63 24.29
CA VAL A 345 -30.33 8.49 24.00
C VAL A 345 -30.89 7.76 22.77
N TYR A 346 -30.03 7.54 21.80
CA TYR A 346 -30.36 6.89 20.53
C TYR A 346 -29.52 5.64 20.36
N ARG A 347 -30.13 4.54 19.95
CA ARG A 347 -29.42 3.28 19.71
C ARG A 347 -29.14 3.17 18.23
N VAL A 348 -27.90 2.86 17.88
CA VAL A 348 -27.49 2.54 16.51
C VAL A 348 -27.00 1.10 16.49
N GLU A 349 -27.52 0.35 15.52
CA GLU A 349 -27.25 -1.07 15.37
C GLU A 349 -26.52 -1.30 14.04
N VAL A 350 -25.35 -1.93 14.08
CA VAL A 350 -24.54 -2.23 12.90
C VAL A 350 -24.43 -3.74 12.73
N LYS A 351 -24.88 -4.23 11.57
CA LYS A 351 -24.92 -5.65 11.22
C LYS A 351 -24.13 -5.91 9.94
N LEU A 352 -23.15 -6.79 10.03
CA LEU A 352 -22.46 -7.40 8.91
C LEU A 352 -23.03 -8.82 8.77
N GLY A 353 -23.95 -9.02 7.83
CA GLY A 353 -24.56 -10.34 7.60
C GLY A 353 -23.60 -11.31 6.91
N HIS A 354 -24.05 -12.55 6.64
CA HIS A 354 -23.40 -13.50 5.72
C HIS A 354 -23.39 -12.96 4.28
N SER A 355 -22.78 -11.80 4.05
CA SER A 355 -22.68 -11.22 2.72
C SER A 355 -21.62 -12.02 1.97
N LYS A 356 -22.05 -12.71 0.91
CA LYS A 356 -21.11 -13.32 -0.06
C LYS A 356 -20.28 -12.27 -0.81
N ASP A 357 -20.56 -10.99 -0.55
CA ASP A 357 -20.05 -9.84 -1.25
C ASP A 357 -18.75 -9.30 -0.65
N ILE A 358 -18.53 -9.44 0.67
CA ILE A 358 -17.27 -9.07 1.31
C ILE A 358 -16.23 -10.17 1.06
N LEU A 359 -15.23 -9.82 0.24
CA LEU A 359 -14.18 -10.72 -0.20
C LEU A 359 -12.81 -10.11 0.05
N SER A 360 -11.85 -10.89 0.52
CA SER A 360 -10.44 -10.49 0.53
C SER A 360 -9.89 -10.39 -0.90
N SER A 361 -8.73 -9.75 -1.06
CA SER A 361 -7.95 -9.78 -2.30
C SER A 361 -7.59 -11.21 -2.75
N SER A 362 -7.44 -12.15 -1.80
CA SER A 362 -7.19 -13.58 -2.04
C SER A 362 -8.46 -14.40 -2.32
N GLY A 363 -9.65 -13.82 -2.22
CA GLY A 363 -10.95 -14.47 -2.48
C GLY A 363 -11.58 -15.18 -1.28
N SER A 364 -11.00 -15.04 -0.08
CA SER A 364 -11.61 -15.50 1.18
C SER A 364 -12.87 -14.71 1.49
N LYS A 365 -13.91 -15.39 1.95
CA LYS A 365 -15.21 -14.80 2.27
C LYS A 365 -15.28 -14.36 3.72
N PHE A 366 -16.01 -13.29 3.98
CA PHE A 366 -16.46 -12.95 5.33
C PHE A 366 -17.59 -13.89 5.76
N ASN A 367 -17.29 -14.80 6.68
CA ASN A 367 -18.23 -15.85 7.09
C ASN A 367 -18.78 -15.68 8.52
N HIS A 368 -18.30 -14.68 9.26
CA HIS A 368 -18.64 -14.45 10.66
C HIS A 368 -19.66 -13.31 10.76
N PRO A 369 -20.97 -13.60 10.81
CA PRO A 369 -21.96 -12.56 10.93
C PRO A 369 -21.71 -11.83 12.24
N LEU A 370 -21.60 -10.51 12.15
CA LEU A 370 -21.20 -9.69 13.27
C LEU A 370 -22.22 -8.60 13.49
N HIS A 371 -22.58 -8.41 14.74
CA HIS A 371 -23.61 -7.48 15.15
C HIS A 371 -23.10 -6.74 16.38
N PHE A 372 -23.00 -5.43 16.27
CA PHE A 372 -22.66 -4.56 17.38
C PHE A 372 -23.61 -3.38 17.48
N ILE A 373 -23.77 -2.89 18.71
CA ILE A 373 -24.66 -1.77 19.04
C ILE A 373 -23.84 -0.71 19.74
N PHE A 374 -24.13 0.56 19.49
CA PHE A 374 -23.63 1.65 20.31
C PHE A 374 -24.75 2.65 20.59
N THR A 375 -24.60 3.42 21.67
CA THR A 375 -25.56 4.45 22.06
C THR A 375 -24.99 5.84 21.77
N LEU A 376 -25.89 6.74 21.35
CA LEU A 376 -25.60 8.14 21.11
C LEU A 376 -26.44 8.98 22.06
N THR A 377 -25.78 9.69 22.96
CA THR A 377 -26.41 10.57 23.94
C THR A 377 -26.24 12.02 23.49
N LEU A 378 -27.34 12.69 23.12
CA LEU A 378 -27.34 14.13 22.75
C LEU A 378 -27.73 14.97 23.96
N ASN A 379 -26.87 15.91 24.40
CA ASN A 379 -27.12 16.78 25.56
C ASN A 379 -27.59 18.19 25.16
N SER A 380 -28.58 18.74 25.88
CA SER A 380 -29.26 20.02 25.59
C SER A 380 -28.65 21.27 26.25
N ASP A 381 -27.80 21.13 27.28
CA ASP A 381 -27.39 22.23 28.19
C ASP A 381 -26.46 23.33 27.61
N SER A 382 -26.32 23.46 26.29
CA SER A 382 -25.28 24.32 25.69
C SER A 382 -25.78 25.45 24.77
N LEU A 383 -27.06 25.81 24.85
CA LEU A 383 -27.67 26.81 23.96
C LEU A 383 -27.58 28.28 24.43
N GLU A 384 -27.41 28.57 25.73
CA GLU A 384 -27.56 29.97 26.20
C GLU A 384 -26.30 30.87 26.13
N HIS A 385 -25.11 30.34 25.79
CA HIS A 385 -23.88 31.16 25.69
C HIS A 385 -23.23 31.15 24.29
N ALA A 386 -24.00 30.77 23.26
CA ALA A 386 -23.51 30.48 21.92
C ALA A 386 -23.34 31.73 21.03
N ARG A 387 -22.12 32.27 20.93
CA ARG A 387 -21.67 33.04 19.74
C ARG A 387 -20.19 32.90 19.34
N GLY A 388 -19.42 31.99 19.94
CA GLY A 388 -18.04 31.71 19.50
C GLY A 388 -17.76 30.20 19.53
N GLU A 389 -17.18 29.66 18.46
CA GLU A 389 -16.58 28.31 18.50
C GLU A 389 -15.46 28.34 19.56
N SER A 390 -15.45 27.40 20.51
CA SER A 390 -14.45 27.35 21.60
C SER A 390 -13.00 27.08 21.12
N VAL A 391 -12.78 26.98 19.80
CA VAL A 391 -11.49 26.78 19.12
C VAL A 391 -10.86 28.12 18.70
N ASP A 392 -11.43 29.26 19.12
CA ASP A 392 -10.79 30.57 18.92
C ASP A 392 -9.57 30.79 19.82
N GLU A 393 -9.37 29.96 20.85
CA GLU A 393 -8.17 29.98 21.70
C GLU A 393 -7.01 29.20 21.06
N LEU A 394 -5.80 29.76 21.14
CA LEU A 394 -4.57 29.14 20.65
C LEU A 394 -4.27 27.86 21.44
N LEU A 395 -4.12 26.72 20.74
CA LEU A 395 -3.61 25.49 21.33
C LEU A 395 -2.08 25.56 21.38
N VAL A 396 -1.52 25.43 22.58
CA VAL A 396 -0.06 25.36 22.79
C VAL A 396 0.31 23.95 23.21
N TRP A 397 1.22 23.33 22.47
CA TRP A 397 1.75 22.00 22.77
C TRP A 397 2.71 22.05 23.97
N ASP A 398 2.66 21.03 24.83
CA ASP A 398 3.56 20.92 25.97
C ASP A 398 4.91 20.33 25.58
N ASP A 399 5.97 21.15 25.65
CA ASP A 399 7.35 20.71 25.53
C ASP A 399 7.88 20.01 26.81
N GLY A 400 7.09 19.97 27.90
CA GLY A 400 7.40 19.39 29.22
C GLY A 400 7.19 17.87 29.37
N GLY A 401 7.75 17.29 30.44
CA GLY A 401 7.89 15.85 30.68
C GLY A 401 6.59 15.08 30.98
N SER A 402 6.62 13.77 30.71
CA SER A 402 5.50 12.84 30.94
C SER A 402 5.03 12.84 32.40
N SER A 403 3.78 13.25 32.63
CA SER A 403 3.08 13.05 33.90
C SER A 403 2.38 11.68 33.87
N THR A 404 2.78 10.75 34.73
CA THR A 404 2.17 9.42 34.86
C THR A 404 0.76 9.48 35.46
N LEU A 405 -0.19 8.78 34.85
CA LEU A 405 -1.56 8.60 35.35
C LEU A 405 -1.57 7.66 36.59
N GLU A 406 -2.41 7.97 37.58
CA GLU A 406 -2.85 6.97 38.58
C GLU A 406 -3.94 6.08 37.96
N SER A 407 -3.87 4.78 38.21
CA SER A 407 -4.48 3.68 37.42
C SER A 407 -6.02 3.58 37.41
N ASN A 408 -6.76 4.56 37.91
CA ASN A 408 -8.19 4.39 38.23
C ASN A 408 -9.18 5.08 37.28
N ASP A 409 -8.70 5.84 36.28
CA ASP A 409 -9.53 6.64 35.36
C ASP A 409 -9.54 6.16 33.90
N LEU A 410 -9.13 4.91 33.65
CA LEU A 410 -9.06 4.39 32.29
C LEU A 410 -10.45 3.99 31.80
N VAL A 411 -10.90 4.64 30.71
CA VAL A 411 -11.93 4.10 29.82
C VAL A 411 -11.56 2.65 29.58
N SER A 412 -12.49 1.71 29.79
CA SER A 412 -12.27 0.33 29.39
C SER A 412 -11.91 0.36 27.90
N PHE A 413 -10.63 0.14 27.60
CA PHE A 413 -10.08 0.04 26.25
C PHE A 413 -10.49 -1.29 25.60
N ASP A 414 -11.49 -2.00 26.17
CA ASP A 414 -12.14 -3.20 25.64
C ASP A 414 -12.93 -2.93 24.35
N GLN A 415 -12.37 -2.17 23.41
CA GLN A 415 -12.80 -2.13 22.02
C GLN A 415 -12.56 -3.48 21.29
N LEU A 416 -12.13 -4.53 22.01
CA LEU A 416 -11.80 -5.86 21.47
C LEU A 416 -12.82 -6.97 21.78
N LYS A 417 -13.98 -6.70 22.37
CA LYS A 417 -15.03 -7.74 22.50
C LYS A 417 -16.00 -7.74 21.33
N LEU A 418 -15.46 -7.88 20.12
CA LEU A 418 -16.21 -8.50 19.03
C LEU A 418 -16.22 -10.02 19.27
N SER A 419 -16.92 -10.46 20.32
CA SER A 419 -16.98 -11.85 20.83
C SER A 419 -15.62 -12.53 21.10
N GLU A 420 -15.42 -12.98 22.34
CA GLU A 420 -14.26 -13.79 22.77
C GLU A 420 -14.17 -15.17 22.08
N ASP A 421 -15.08 -15.48 21.15
CA ASP A 421 -15.26 -16.80 20.52
C ASP A 421 -14.61 -16.95 19.14
N HIS A 422 -13.80 -15.99 18.69
CA HIS A 422 -12.98 -16.21 17.50
C HIS A 422 -11.85 -17.19 17.83
N ALA A 423 -12.15 -18.49 17.72
CA ALA A 423 -11.17 -19.56 17.57
C ALA A 423 -10.01 -19.05 16.71
N SER A 424 -8.76 -19.30 17.15
CA SER A 424 -7.57 -18.68 16.56
C SER A 424 -7.69 -18.65 15.04
N ALA A 425 -7.65 -17.44 14.45
CA ALA A 425 -7.73 -17.25 12.99
C ALA A 425 -6.66 -18.05 12.21
N PHE A 426 -5.71 -18.61 12.96
CA PHE A 426 -4.63 -19.50 12.58
C PHE A 426 -4.89 -20.92 13.10
N SER A 427 -4.64 -21.91 12.26
CA SER A 427 -4.62 -23.31 12.65
C SER A 427 -3.36 -23.65 13.46
N LYS A 428 -3.40 -24.80 14.15
CA LYS A 428 -2.25 -25.32 14.91
C LYS A 428 -0.99 -25.45 14.06
N TRP A 429 -1.10 -25.97 12.83
CA TRP A 429 0.06 -26.16 11.96
C TRP A 429 0.75 -24.83 11.59
N GLN A 430 0.01 -23.73 11.45
CA GLN A 430 0.59 -22.41 11.17
C GLN A 430 1.46 -21.98 12.36
N LEU A 431 0.96 -22.13 13.58
CA LEU A 431 1.69 -21.80 14.81
C LEU A 431 2.93 -22.69 15.01
N ASP A 432 2.79 -24.00 14.78
CA ASP A 432 3.88 -24.96 14.90
C ASP A 432 4.97 -24.68 13.86
N THR A 433 4.59 -24.39 12.61
CA THR A 433 5.53 -24.05 11.51
C THR A 433 6.35 -22.82 11.87
N ILE A 434 5.72 -21.72 12.27
CA ILE A 434 6.43 -20.50 12.65
C ILE A 434 7.37 -20.73 13.83
N SER A 435 6.94 -21.52 14.82
CA SER A 435 7.77 -21.85 15.97
C SER A 435 9.00 -22.69 15.60
N ASN A 436 8.84 -23.65 14.68
CA ASN A 436 9.93 -24.47 14.16
C ASN A 436 10.94 -23.63 13.37
N GLU A 437 10.46 -22.74 12.50
CA GLU A 437 11.31 -21.82 11.73
C GLU A 437 12.08 -20.86 12.65
N ILE A 438 11.45 -20.33 13.70
CA ILE A 438 12.15 -19.49 14.69
C ILE A 438 13.32 -20.25 15.34
N ASN A 439 13.10 -21.51 15.74
CA ASN A 439 14.16 -22.32 16.34
C ASN A 439 15.30 -22.58 15.34
N LEU A 440 14.96 -22.93 14.10
CA LEU A 440 15.91 -23.16 13.02
C LEU A 440 16.80 -21.93 12.79
N PHE A 441 16.23 -20.73 12.65
CA PHE A 441 17.01 -19.51 12.40
C PHE A 441 17.75 -18.98 13.64
N LYS A 442 17.31 -19.32 14.85
CA LYS A 442 18.10 -19.06 16.07
C LYS A 442 19.37 -19.90 16.11
N GLU A 443 19.30 -21.17 15.71
CA GLU A 443 20.47 -22.06 15.65
C GLU A 443 21.48 -21.66 14.57
N LEU A 444 20.99 -21.11 13.45
CA LEU A 444 21.80 -20.68 12.31
C LEU A 444 22.41 -19.29 12.47
N SER A 445 22.25 -18.63 13.61
CA SER A 445 22.65 -17.24 13.82
C SER A 445 24.16 -17.05 13.73
N GLU A 446 24.70 -16.95 12.52
CA GLU A 446 26.01 -16.37 12.24
C GLU A 446 25.92 -14.86 12.51
N GLU A 447 26.81 -14.33 13.35
CA GLU A 447 26.75 -12.95 13.88
C GLU A 447 26.56 -11.85 12.82
N ASN A 448 26.94 -12.12 11.55
CA ASN A 448 26.97 -11.13 10.47
C ASN A 448 26.04 -11.45 9.27
N CYS A 449 25.15 -12.45 9.35
CA CYS A 449 24.24 -12.74 8.22
C CYS A 449 22.99 -11.85 8.26
N ILE A 450 22.91 -10.87 7.35
CA ILE A 450 21.77 -9.94 7.21
C ILE A 450 20.44 -10.68 7.02
N PHE A 451 20.42 -11.70 6.16
CA PHE A 451 19.18 -12.42 5.83
C PHE A 451 18.66 -13.26 6.99
N VAL A 452 19.55 -13.90 7.78
CA VAL A 452 19.15 -14.66 8.97
C VAL A 452 18.52 -13.74 10.01
N LYS A 453 19.19 -12.63 10.36
CA LYS A 453 18.66 -11.66 11.34
C LYS A 453 17.33 -11.05 10.90
N LEU A 454 17.22 -10.68 9.62
CA LEU A 454 15.99 -10.11 9.05
C LEU A 454 14.85 -11.14 9.03
N THR A 455 15.13 -12.39 8.66
CA THR A 455 14.13 -13.46 8.65
C THR A 455 13.67 -13.79 10.06
N LEU A 456 14.58 -13.85 11.03
CA LEU A 456 14.25 -14.06 12.44
C LEU A 456 13.39 -12.93 13.00
N ALA A 457 13.72 -11.65 12.71
CA ALA A 457 12.93 -10.51 13.15
C ALA A 457 11.48 -10.58 12.60
N ARG A 458 11.32 -10.97 11.34
CA ARG A 458 10.01 -11.17 10.70
C ARG A 458 9.23 -12.33 11.31
N LEU A 459 9.89 -13.47 11.55
CA LEU A 459 9.26 -14.64 12.17
C LEU A 459 8.78 -14.37 13.59
N LEU A 460 9.60 -13.68 14.41
CA LEU A 460 9.22 -13.28 15.77
C LEU A 460 8.04 -12.29 15.75
N THR A 461 8.05 -11.33 14.82
CA THR A 461 6.94 -10.38 14.63
C THR A 461 5.67 -11.10 14.18
N ALA A 462 5.78 -12.07 13.27
CA ALA A 462 4.67 -12.91 12.82
C ALA A 462 4.08 -13.74 13.97
N GLN A 463 4.93 -14.42 14.75
CA GLN A 463 4.49 -15.19 15.92
C GLN A 463 3.74 -14.31 16.93
N ASP A 464 4.21 -13.07 17.14
CA ASP A 464 3.52 -12.11 17.99
C ASP A 464 2.11 -11.78 17.51
N ALA A 465 1.98 -11.48 16.22
CA ALA A 465 0.69 -11.16 15.60
C ALA A 465 -0.29 -12.35 15.63
N MET A 466 0.22 -13.58 15.56
CA MET A 466 -0.60 -14.79 15.57
C MET A 466 -1.04 -15.22 16.97
N LEU A 467 -0.28 -14.90 18.02
CA LEU A 467 -0.53 -15.32 19.40
C LEU A 467 -1.12 -14.16 20.24
N SER A 468 -2.35 -13.75 19.91
CA SER A 468 -3.06 -12.66 20.59
C SER A 468 -3.34 -12.89 22.09
N HIS A 469 -3.28 -14.14 22.58
CA HIS A 469 -3.59 -14.51 23.97
C HIS A 469 -2.34 -14.81 24.83
N THR A 470 -1.14 -14.48 24.35
CA THR A 470 0.09 -14.75 25.13
C THR A 470 0.19 -13.86 26.36
N VAL A 471 0.81 -14.37 27.43
CA VAL A 471 1.12 -13.58 28.64
C VAL A 471 1.89 -12.30 28.25
N PRO A 472 1.44 -11.09 28.66
CA PRO A 472 2.03 -9.81 28.27
C PRO A 472 3.56 -9.72 28.47
N THR A 473 4.08 -10.33 29.54
CA THR A 473 5.52 -10.34 29.84
C THR A 473 6.34 -11.08 28.78
N VAL A 474 5.86 -12.24 28.30
CA VAL A 474 6.55 -13.01 27.24
C VAL A 474 6.55 -12.24 25.93
N ARG A 475 5.44 -11.54 25.66
CA ARG A 475 5.27 -10.67 24.51
C ARG A 475 6.29 -9.54 24.47
N LEU A 476 6.43 -8.81 25.58
CA LEU A 476 7.38 -7.70 25.71
C LEU A 476 8.83 -8.14 25.53
N ILE A 477 9.21 -9.31 26.03
CA ILE A 477 10.55 -9.88 25.81
C ILE A 477 10.78 -10.11 24.33
N ARG A 478 9.82 -10.76 23.64
CA ARG A 478 9.92 -11.01 22.19
C ARG A 478 10.05 -9.72 21.38
N LEU A 479 9.26 -8.69 21.68
CA LEU A 479 9.34 -7.41 20.97
C LEU A 479 10.70 -6.73 21.20
N ARG A 480 11.29 -6.87 22.39
CA ARG A 480 12.66 -6.38 22.66
C ARG A 480 13.69 -7.08 21.80
N ASP A 481 13.63 -8.41 21.70
CA ASP A 481 14.54 -9.19 20.84
C ASP A 481 14.44 -8.72 19.37
N VAL A 482 13.24 -8.43 18.89
CA VAL A 482 13.02 -7.91 17.53
C VAL A 482 13.63 -6.51 17.35
N LEU A 483 13.50 -5.63 18.34
CA LEU A 483 14.11 -4.30 18.29
C LEU A 483 15.64 -4.38 18.22
N GLU A 484 16.24 -5.27 19.01
CA GLU A 484 17.70 -5.51 18.99
C GLU A 484 18.17 -6.04 17.62
N LEU A 485 17.41 -6.95 17.01
CA LEU A 485 17.70 -7.44 15.66
C LEU A 485 17.68 -6.31 14.61
N TYR A 486 16.71 -5.39 14.68
CA TYR A 486 16.67 -4.24 13.77
C TYR A 486 17.79 -3.23 14.04
N ASP A 487 18.14 -3.00 15.32
CA ASP A 487 19.26 -2.12 15.69
C ASP A 487 20.61 -2.67 15.17
N ASP A 488 20.77 -3.99 15.14
CA ASP A 488 21.91 -4.66 14.51
C ASP A 488 21.88 -4.56 12.98
N LEU A 489 20.73 -4.76 12.36
CA LEU A 489 20.57 -4.68 10.90
C LEU A 489 20.91 -3.28 10.36
N VAL A 490 20.54 -2.21 11.08
CA VAL A 490 20.92 -0.83 10.74
C VAL A 490 22.45 -0.66 10.69
N LYS A 491 23.19 -1.33 11.58
CA LYS A 491 24.66 -1.28 11.63
C LYS A 491 25.30 -2.16 10.55
N LEU A 492 24.75 -3.36 10.33
CA LEU A 492 25.29 -4.35 9.40
C LEU A 492 25.02 -3.97 7.94
N ASP A 493 23.89 -3.34 7.64
CA ASP A 493 23.51 -2.91 6.30
C ASP A 493 22.99 -1.47 6.27
N PRO A 494 23.90 -0.47 6.39
CA PRO A 494 23.53 0.94 6.42
C PRO A 494 22.83 1.45 5.16
N ARG A 495 22.97 0.73 4.03
CA ARG A 495 22.32 1.10 2.76
C ARG A 495 20.80 0.89 2.81
N HIS A 496 20.33 -0.02 3.67
CA HIS A 496 18.92 -0.32 3.89
C HIS A 496 18.42 0.16 5.26
N ALA A 497 19.20 0.96 5.99
CA ALA A 497 18.85 1.46 7.33
C ALA A 497 17.42 2.03 7.42
N GLY A 498 16.98 2.80 6.43
CA GLY A 498 15.62 3.36 6.43
C GLY A 498 14.51 2.31 6.44
N TYR A 499 14.70 1.16 5.76
CA TYR A 499 13.75 0.05 5.82
C TYR A 499 13.70 -0.57 7.22
N TYR A 500 14.86 -0.82 7.84
CA TYR A 500 14.90 -1.39 9.18
C TYR A 500 14.35 -0.44 10.24
N GLU A 501 14.62 0.87 10.13
CA GLU A 501 14.05 1.89 11.02
C GLU A 501 12.52 1.94 10.90
N ASP A 502 11.96 1.76 9.69
CA ASP A 502 10.52 1.70 9.47
C ASP A 502 9.89 0.47 10.14
N GLU A 503 10.47 -0.71 9.96
CA GLU A 503 9.99 -1.95 10.60
C GLU A 503 10.14 -1.87 12.13
N ARG A 504 11.26 -1.34 12.63
CA ARG A 504 11.49 -1.07 14.05
C ARG A 504 10.43 -0.14 14.63
N SER A 505 10.03 0.89 13.89
CA SER A 505 8.97 1.82 14.32
C SER A 505 7.63 1.13 14.48
N LEU A 506 7.29 0.16 13.61
CA LEU A 506 6.08 -0.66 13.77
C LEU A 506 6.16 -1.52 15.03
N VAL A 507 7.31 -2.10 15.35
CA VAL A 507 7.50 -2.87 16.59
C VAL A 507 7.30 -1.99 17.83
N ILE A 508 7.80 -0.75 17.82
CA ILE A 508 7.53 0.24 18.88
C ILE A 508 6.04 0.56 18.97
N MET A 509 5.38 0.82 17.84
CA MET A 509 3.93 1.08 17.83
C MET A 509 3.14 -0.11 18.39
N ASN A 510 3.54 -1.34 18.07
CA ASN A 510 2.94 -2.53 18.67
C ASN A 510 3.13 -2.52 20.20
N GLN A 511 4.37 -2.29 20.66
CA GLN A 511 4.69 -2.24 22.09
C GLN A 511 3.91 -1.16 22.85
N VAL A 512 3.68 0.00 22.24
CA VAL A 512 2.94 1.10 22.87
C VAL A 512 1.43 0.84 22.91
N THR A 513 0.88 0.14 21.91
CA THR A 513 -0.57 0.04 21.70
C THR A 513 -1.19 -1.31 22.04
N PHE A 514 -0.40 -2.33 22.42
CA PHE A 514 -0.95 -3.69 22.55
C PHE A 514 -1.72 -3.96 23.85
N ASP A 515 -1.44 -3.22 24.92
CA ASP A 515 -2.17 -3.33 26.19
C ASP A 515 -2.39 -1.97 26.86
N ASP A 516 -3.40 -1.92 27.72
CA ASP A 516 -3.84 -0.71 28.40
C ASP A 516 -2.73 -0.11 29.25
N LYS A 517 -1.91 -0.95 29.90
CA LYS A 517 -0.84 -0.51 30.79
C LYS A 517 0.24 0.26 30.01
N SER A 518 0.63 -0.26 28.85
CA SER A 518 1.62 0.33 27.96
C SER A 518 1.08 1.61 27.36
N LEU A 519 -0.17 1.59 26.89
CA LEU A 519 -0.85 2.74 26.30
C LEU A 519 -1.04 3.88 27.32
N SER A 520 -1.38 3.56 28.58
CA SER A 520 -1.64 4.53 29.64
C SER A 520 -0.48 5.47 29.90
N SER A 521 0.76 5.01 29.73
CA SER A 521 1.96 5.84 29.89
C SER A 521 2.10 6.94 28.84
N HIS A 522 1.36 6.82 27.74
CA HIS A 522 1.32 7.75 26.61
C HIS A 522 0.03 8.59 26.57
N LEU A 523 -0.87 8.44 27.54
CA LEU A 523 -2.07 9.27 27.66
C LEU A 523 -1.77 10.48 28.55
N SER A 524 -2.18 11.66 28.11
CA SER A 524 -2.02 12.89 28.90
C SER A 524 -3.34 13.40 29.44
N HIS A 525 -3.31 14.00 30.64
CA HIS A 525 -4.42 14.81 31.14
C HIS A 525 -4.52 16.14 30.38
N SER A 526 -5.72 16.73 30.38
CA SER A 526 -6.01 18.07 29.86
C SER A 526 -5.22 19.20 30.52
N SER A 527 -4.45 18.93 31.58
CA SER A 527 -3.62 19.91 32.29
C SER A 527 -2.35 20.32 31.56
N ASN A 528 -1.92 19.56 30.53
CA ASN A 528 -0.69 19.84 29.80
C ASN A 528 -0.91 20.87 28.68
N TYR A 529 -2.16 21.22 28.36
CA TYR A 529 -2.51 22.27 27.41
C TYR A 529 -2.97 23.50 28.18
N ILE A 530 -2.40 24.68 27.89
CA ILE A 530 -2.63 25.91 28.68
C ILE A 530 -4.08 26.46 28.52
N SER A 531 -4.93 25.89 27.64
CA SER A 531 -6.35 26.27 27.57
C SER A 531 -7.12 25.68 28.75
N SER A 532 -7.38 26.53 29.73
CA SER A 532 -8.10 26.26 30.98
C SER A 532 -9.55 25.72 30.86
N LYS A 533 -10.04 25.36 29.65
CA LYS A 533 -11.44 24.97 29.41
C LYS A 533 -11.66 23.73 28.55
N LEU A 534 -10.63 23.14 27.93
CA LEU A 534 -10.78 21.94 27.09
C LEU A 534 -10.32 20.68 27.84
N HIS A 535 -11.27 19.91 28.36
CA HIS A 535 -11.02 18.50 28.68
C HIS A 535 -10.90 17.72 27.37
N LEU A 536 -9.69 17.60 26.82
CA LEU A 536 -9.42 16.83 25.60
C LEU A 536 -9.47 15.33 25.94
N HIS A 537 -10.63 14.70 25.75
CA HIS A 537 -10.72 13.24 25.71
C HIS A 537 -10.07 12.71 24.43
N GLY A 538 -9.39 11.56 24.52
CA GLY A 538 -8.77 10.93 23.35
C GLY A 538 -7.41 11.51 22.94
N CYS A 539 -6.58 11.95 23.91
CA CYS A 539 -5.25 12.50 23.67
C CYS A 539 -4.15 11.44 23.80
N LEU A 540 -3.35 11.26 22.75
CA LEU A 540 -2.25 10.29 22.69
C LEU A 540 -0.92 10.99 22.38
N GLN A 541 0.09 10.77 23.22
CA GLN A 541 1.43 11.34 23.12
C GLN A 541 2.48 10.30 22.71
N LEU A 542 2.92 10.37 21.46
CA LEU A 542 3.94 9.52 20.85
C LEU A 542 5.21 10.33 20.50
N LYS A 543 5.54 11.34 21.31
CA LYS A 543 6.69 12.23 21.10
C LYS A 543 8.03 11.55 21.44
N SER A 544 9.09 11.91 20.71
CA SER A 544 10.47 11.47 21.01
C SER A 544 10.70 9.95 21.01
N LEU A 545 9.94 9.19 20.21
CA LEU A 545 10.06 7.73 20.09
C LEU A 545 11.00 7.29 18.96
N SER A 546 11.63 8.24 18.26
CA SER A 546 12.47 7.99 17.07
C SER A 546 11.74 7.27 15.92
N LEU A 547 10.42 7.46 15.81
CA LEU A 547 9.60 6.80 14.80
C LEU A 547 9.91 7.35 13.39
N THR A 548 10.14 6.47 12.42
CA THR A 548 10.19 6.81 10.99
C THR A 548 8.89 6.47 10.26
N ARG A 549 8.07 5.60 10.86
CA ARG A 549 6.76 5.15 10.36
C ARG A 549 5.76 4.91 11.51
N ILE A 550 4.46 5.09 11.24
CA ILE A 550 3.35 4.80 12.17
C ILE A 550 2.54 3.61 11.64
N GLY A 551 1.94 2.84 12.53
CA GLY A 551 1.05 1.71 12.21
C GLY A 551 0.08 1.39 13.34
N TYR A 552 -0.58 0.24 13.26
CA TYR A 552 -1.56 -0.23 14.26
C TYR A 552 -2.76 0.73 14.45
N PHE A 553 -3.18 1.38 13.36
CA PHE A 553 -4.26 2.36 13.38
C PHE A 553 -5.60 1.77 13.81
N GLU A 554 -5.81 0.47 13.62
CA GLU A 554 -6.99 -0.25 14.10
C GLU A 554 -7.19 -0.14 15.62
N ARG A 555 -6.11 0.13 16.39
CA ARG A 555 -6.15 0.30 17.85
C ARG A 555 -6.32 1.76 18.28
N LEU A 556 -6.28 2.69 17.33
CA LEU A 556 -6.18 4.12 17.56
C LEU A 556 -7.37 4.92 17.02
N LEU A 557 -8.42 4.25 16.53
CA LEU A 557 -9.57 4.89 15.86
C LEU A 557 -10.31 5.93 16.72
N TRP A 558 -10.14 5.87 18.05
CA TRP A 558 -10.73 6.79 19.02
C TRP A 558 -9.94 8.10 19.22
N VAL A 559 -8.72 8.21 18.69
CA VAL A 559 -7.81 9.34 18.94
C VAL A 559 -8.34 10.64 18.33
N GLN A 560 -8.43 11.69 19.14
CA GLN A 560 -8.82 13.04 18.74
C GLN A 560 -7.64 14.03 18.75
N THR A 561 -6.68 13.84 19.66
CA THR A 561 -5.45 14.63 19.74
C THR A 561 -4.26 13.70 19.67
N LEU A 562 -3.38 13.90 18.70
CA LEU A 562 -2.20 13.06 18.48
C LEU A 562 -0.95 13.91 18.42
N ASP A 563 -0.03 13.67 19.36
CA ASP A 563 1.29 14.27 19.36
C ASP A 563 2.35 13.28 18.85
N LEU A 564 2.92 13.55 17.69
CA LEU A 564 4.00 12.80 17.04
C LEU A 564 5.29 13.62 16.90
N SER A 565 5.41 14.69 17.70
CA SER A 565 6.54 15.60 17.61
C SER A 565 7.87 14.94 17.98
N HIS A 566 8.97 15.50 17.49
CA HIS A 566 10.34 15.03 17.79
C HIS A 566 10.59 13.57 17.37
N ASN A 567 10.07 13.18 16.19
CA ASN A 567 10.32 11.88 15.59
C ASN A 567 11.13 12.04 14.28
N LYS A 568 11.15 11.01 13.44
CA LYS A 568 11.89 10.97 12.17
C LYS A 568 10.95 10.70 10.98
N LEU A 569 9.66 10.99 11.12
CA LEU A 569 8.64 10.67 10.14
C LEU A 569 8.91 11.39 8.82
N ARG A 570 8.80 10.65 7.71
CA ARG A 570 8.86 11.20 6.35
C ARG A 570 7.49 11.21 5.66
N SER A 571 6.56 10.40 6.17
CA SER A 571 5.20 10.21 5.68
C SER A 571 4.27 9.97 6.86
N ILE A 572 3.01 10.34 6.69
CA ILE A 572 1.92 10.10 7.65
C ILE A 572 0.85 9.16 7.07
N ALA A 573 1.20 8.37 6.04
CA ALA A 573 0.29 7.42 5.42
C ALA A 573 -0.34 6.46 6.45
N GLY A 574 -1.65 6.26 6.34
CA GLY A 574 -2.48 5.47 7.26
C GLY A 574 -3.20 6.32 8.32
N ILE A 575 -2.76 7.56 8.57
CA ILE A 575 -3.43 8.46 9.53
C ILE A 575 -4.87 8.80 9.11
N GLU A 576 -5.20 8.64 7.83
CA GLU A 576 -6.56 8.76 7.32
C GLU A 576 -7.55 7.79 8.00
N ALA A 577 -7.09 6.72 8.65
CA ALA A 577 -7.94 5.87 9.48
C ALA A 577 -8.49 6.59 10.73
N LEU A 578 -7.79 7.62 11.23
CA LEU A 578 -8.12 8.36 12.44
C LEU A 578 -9.19 9.42 12.18
N GLN A 579 -10.40 8.96 11.84
CA GLN A 579 -11.50 9.82 11.39
C GLN A 579 -12.03 10.81 12.42
N LEU A 580 -11.54 10.76 13.66
CA LEU A 580 -11.86 11.69 14.75
C LEU A 580 -10.78 12.71 15.02
N LEU A 581 -9.66 12.67 14.31
CA LEU A 581 -8.51 13.50 14.62
C LEU A 581 -8.83 14.98 14.43
N ILE A 582 -8.69 15.76 15.51
CA ILE A 582 -8.92 17.20 15.58
C ILE A 582 -7.59 17.94 15.62
N ASN A 583 -6.66 17.47 16.46
CA ASN A 583 -5.38 18.11 16.73
C ASN A 583 -4.23 17.15 16.38
N LEU A 584 -3.30 17.60 15.55
CA LEU A 584 -2.15 16.81 15.12
C LEU A 584 -0.86 17.62 15.24
N ASN A 585 0.08 17.10 16.04
CA ASN A 585 1.44 17.65 16.13
C ASN A 585 2.44 16.76 15.38
N LEU A 586 3.08 17.33 14.35
CA LEU A 586 4.15 16.73 13.57
C LEU A 586 5.46 17.56 13.66
N GLN A 587 5.55 18.47 14.63
CA GLN A 587 6.74 19.29 14.88
C GLN A 587 8.02 18.45 14.93
N ASN A 588 9.14 18.96 14.40
CA ASN A 588 10.45 18.30 14.49
C ASN A 588 10.44 16.86 13.92
N ASN A 589 10.07 16.72 12.65
CA ASN A 589 10.12 15.47 11.90
C ASN A 589 10.97 15.62 10.61
N GLN A 590 10.89 14.68 9.68
CA GLN A 590 11.65 14.68 8.42
C GLN A 590 10.74 14.75 7.18
N ILE A 591 9.54 15.34 7.31
CA ILE A 591 8.61 15.51 6.20
C ILE A 591 9.21 16.53 5.23
N SER A 592 9.41 16.13 3.97
CA SER A 592 10.14 16.95 2.98
C SER A 592 9.29 17.46 1.83
N SER A 593 8.07 16.94 1.67
CA SER A 593 7.18 17.22 0.54
C SER A 593 5.76 17.45 1.05
N ILE A 594 5.03 18.36 0.40
CA ILE A 594 3.61 18.62 0.71
C ILE A 594 2.77 17.38 0.38
N THR A 595 3.17 16.59 -0.62
CA THR A 595 2.48 15.35 -0.99
C THR A 595 2.47 14.30 0.12
N ALA A 596 3.46 14.33 1.02
CA ALA A 596 3.50 13.44 2.18
C ALA A 596 2.37 13.72 3.19
N LEU A 597 1.74 14.90 3.11
CA LEU A 597 0.61 15.32 3.95
C LEU A 597 -0.77 15.05 3.29
N GLU A 598 -0.81 14.43 2.11
CA GLU A 598 -2.05 14.11 1.39
C GLU A 598 -3.11 13.36 2.21
N PRO A 599 -2.76 12.41 3.11
CA PRO A 599 -3.73 11.74 3.98
C PRO A 599 -4.64 12.67 4.79
N LEU A 600 -4.17 13.88 5.13
CA LEU A 600 -4.94 14.85 5.93
C LEU A 600 -6.23 15.29 5.22
N LYS A 601 -6.30 15.19 3.90
CA LYS A 601 -7.51 15.54 3.13
C LYS A 601 -8.73 14.69 3.48
N LEU A 602 -8.51 13.50 4.02
CA LEU A 602 -9.57 12.58 4.43
C LEU A 602 -10.02 12.81 5.88
N LEU A 603 -9.40 13.75 6.60
CA LEU A 603 -9.68 14.05 8.01
C LEU A 603 -10.58 15.28 8.14
N SER A 604 -11.89 15.06 8.10
CA SER A 604 -12.88 16.16 8.10
C SER A 604 -12.93 16.97 9.41
N TYR A 605 -12.44 16.41 10.52
CA TYR A 605 -12.41 17.07 11.84
C TYR A 605 -11.12 17.79 12.17
N LEU A 606 -10.08 17.67 11.35
CA LEU A 606 -8.80 18.29 11.64
C LEU A 606 -8.95 19.83 11.70
N ARG A 607 -8.52 20.43 12.81
CA ARG A 607 -8.58 21.89 13.06
C ARG A 607 -7.24 22.48 13.46
N VAL A 608 -6.41 21.73 14.17
CA VAL A 608 -5.08 22.18 14.59
C VAL A 608 -4.03 21.27 13.98
N LEU A 609 -3.08 21.85 13.26
CA LEU A 609 -1.98 21.15 12.62
C LEU A 609 -0.66 21.87 12.89
N ASP A 610 0.28 21.20 13.53
CA ASP A 610 1.66 21.68 13.63
C ASP A 610 2.57 20.84 12.73
N ILE A 611 3.15 21.45 11.70
CA ILE A 611 4.16 20.85 10.81
C ILE A 611 5.50 21.60 10.88
N SER A 612 5.71 22.36 11.95
CA SER A 612 6.91 23.17 12.14
C SER A 612 8.19 22.32 12.22
N PHE A 613 9.32 22.94 11.89
CA PHE A 613 10.65 22.33 11.94
C PHE A 613 10.74 20.97 11.20
N ASN A 614 10.14 20.91 10.02
CA ASN A 614 10.29 19.82 9.07
C ASN A 614 11.24 20.24 7.92
N LYS A 615 11.25 19.48 6.82
CA LYS A 615 12.12 19.72 5.65
C LYS A 615 11.32 20.15 4.41
N ILE A 616 10.11 20.68 4.59
CA ILE A 616 9.21 21.01 3.48
C ILE A 616 9.82 22.15 2.68
N GLY A 617 9.95 21.95 1.37
CA GLY A 617 10.56 22.91 0.43
C GLY A 617 12.08 22.91 0.38
N ALA A 618 12.77 22.04 1.15
CA ALA A 618 14.23 21.99 1.16
C ALA A 618 14.83 21.37 -0.12
N HIS A 619 14.00 20.74 -0.97
CA HIS A 619 14.42 20.11 -2.21
C HIS A 619 13.70 20.75 -3.40
N SER A 620 14.46 21.30 -4.36
CA SER A 620 13.93 21.94 -5.58
C SER A 620 13.30 20.95 -6.56
N VAL A 621 13.63 19.67 -6.41
CA VAL A 621 13.06 18.54 -7.13
C VAL A 621 12.77 17.48 -6.09
N ASP A 622 11.49 17.25 -5.81
CA ASP A 622 11.10 16.05 -5.08
C ASP A 622 11.48 14.84 -5.95
N THR A 623 12.65 14.22 -5.71
CA THR A 623 13.10 13.07 -6.50
C THR A 623 12.25 11.82 -6.25
N THR A 624 11.39 11.82 -5.22
CA THR A 624 10.38 10.75 -5.03
C THR A 624 9.28 10.82 -6.11
N ARG A 625 9.09 11.99 -6.75
CA ARG A 625 8.16 12.25 -7.87
C ARG A 625 8.42 11.42 -9.12
N TYR A 626 9.66 10.97 -9.34
CA TYR A 626 10.02 10.19 -10.53
C TYR A 626 9.92 8.67 -10.31
N ILE A 627 9.81 8.22 -9.05
CA ILE A 627 9.70 6.80 -8.70
C ILE A 627 8.23 6.40 -8.55
N PHE A 628 7.37 7.31 -8.10
CA PHE A 628 5.93 7.11 -8.04
C PHE A 628 5.20 8.27 -8.73
N SER A 629 4.25 7.96 -9.61
CA SER A 629 3.27 8.97 -10.04
C SER A 629 2.61 9.52 -8.79
N SER A 630 2.81 10.80 -8.47
CA SER A 630 2.10 11.42 -7.36
C SER A 630 0.59 11.16 -7.52
N PRO A 631 -0.13 10.73 -6.47
CA PRO A 631 -1.60 10.60 -6.53
C PRO A 631 -2.28 11.91 -6.99
N LEU A 632 -1.58 13.04 -6.83
CA LEU A 632 -2.03 14.36 -7.22
C LEU A 632 -1.85 14.64 -8.73
N THR A 633 -0.97 13.93 -9.44
CA THR A 633 -0.59 14.24 -10.84
C THR A 633 -1.75 14.07 -11.84
N HIS A 634 -2.83 13.40 -11.46
CA HIS A 634 -4.04 13.24 -12.27
C HIS A 634 -5.30 13.83 -11.62
N SER A 635 -5.15 14.50 -10.47
CA SER A 635 -6.26 15.08 -9.72
C SER A 635 -6.40 16.55 -10.10
N ILE A 636 -7.45 16.89 -10.84
CA ILE A 636 -7.77 18.28 -11.18
C ILE A 636 -8.19 18.99 -9.88
N VAL A 637 -7.53 20.11 -9.54
CA VAL A 637 -8.03 21.08 -8.56
C VAL A 637 -9.43 21.48 -9.01
N LYS A 638 -10.47 20.98 -8.34
CA LYS A 638 -11.86 21.24 -8.73
C LYS A 638 -12.28 22.68 -8.44
N ASP A 639 -11.57 23.35 -7.53
CA ASP A 639 -11.87 24.72 -7.12
C ASP A 639 -11.23 25.74 -8.07
N LYS A 640 -11.93 26.03 -9.16
CA LYS A 640 -11.54 27.09 -10.10
C LYS A 640 -11.48 28.46 -9.44
N LYS A 641 -12.30 28.72 -8.42
CA LYS A 641 -12.37 30.00 -7.73
C LYS A 641 -11.09 30.25 -6.93
N CYS A 642 -10.62 29.24 -6.19
CA CYS A 642 -9.33 29.32 -5.48
C CYS A 642 -8.17 29.64 -6.44
N ILE A 643 -8.13 28.99 -7.62
CA ILE A 643 -7.12 29.26 -8.64
C ILE A 643 -7.23 30.70 -9.18
N GLU A 644 -8.43 31.17 -9.46
CA GLU A 644 -8.67 32.54 -9.93
C GLU A 644 -8.23 33.58 -8.89
N GLU A 645 -8.51 33.36 -7.61
CA GLU A 645 -8.06 34.20 -6.50
C GLU A 645 -6.52 34.20 -6.37
N CYS A 646 -5.87 33.03 -6.51
CA CYS A 646 -4.41 32.94 -6.56
C CYS A 646 -3.82 33.79 -7.69
N LEU A 647 -4.40 33.71 -8.88
CA LEU A 647 -3.94 34.49 -10.05
C LEU A 647 -4.14 35.99 -9.84
N GLN A 648 -5.24 36.41 -9.21
CA GLN A 648 -5.50 37.81 -8.86
C GLN A 648 -4.52 38.35 -7.80
N ALA A 649 -4.07 37.49 -6.88
CA ALA A 649 -3.06 37.82 -5.86
C ALA A 649 -1.61 37.74 -6.36
N ASN A 650 -1.37 37.59 -7.67
CA ASN A 650 -0.04 37.40 -8.28
C ASN A 650 0.74 36.19 -7.73
N ILE A 651 0.05 35.15 -7.26
CA ILE A 651 0.67 33.91 -6.80
C ILE A 651 0.89 32.98 -8.00
N ASN A 652 2.11 32.45 -8.14
CA ASN A 652 2.40 31.47 -9.18
C ASN A 652 1.78 30.11 -8.81
N VAL A 653 0.63 29.81 -9.41
CA VAL A 653 -0.10 28.55 -9.24
C VAL A 653 0.77 27.35 -9.64
N ALA A 654 1.60 27.46 -10.67
CA ALA A 654 2.42 26.33 -11.15
C ALA A 654 3.53 25.95 -10.14
N ASP A 655 4.02 26.91 -9.37
CA ASP A 655 5.05 26.67 -8.35
C ASP A 655 4.45 26.19 -7.02
N ASN A 656 3.16 26.50 -6.77
CA ASN A 656 2.49 26.26 -5.48
C ASN A 656 1.31 25.29 -5.56
N TRP A 657 1.11 24.61 -6.69
CA TRP A 657 -0.09 23.81 -6.94
C TRP A 657 -0.33 22.71 -5.89
N GLU A 658 0.73 22.12 -5.31
CA GLU A 658 0.60 21.09 -4.26
C GLU A 658 0.03 21.68 -2.96
N ALA A 659 0.54 22.84 -2.55
CA ALA A 659 0.03 23.57 -1.38
C ALA A 659 -1.42 23.97 -1.60
N ILE A 660 -1.72 24.58 -2.76
CA ILE A 660 -3.08 24.97 -3.13
C ILE A 660 -4.00 23.75 -3.09
N PHE A 661 -3.59 22.64 -3.70
CA PHE A 661 -4.40 21.42 -3.79
C PHE A 661 -4.59 20.71 -2.44
N LEU A 662 -3.62 20.78 -1.53
CA LEU A 662 -3.76 20.17 -0.21
C LEU A 662 -4.58 21.07 0.72
N PHE A 663 -4.10 22.28 0.95
CA PHE A 663 -4.59 23.16 2.01
C PHE A 663 -5.99 23.71 1.73
N SER A 664 -6.38 23.88 0.46
CA SER A 664 -7.77 24.26 0.10
C SER A 664 -8.83 23.23 0.51
N TYR A 665 -8.44 21.99 0.79
CA TYR A 665 -9.35 20.94 1.28
C TYR A 665 -9.42 20.88 2.81
N LEU A 666 -8.55 21.60 3.52
CA LEU A 666 -8.48 21.58 4.97
C LEU A 666 -9.25 22.76 5.55
N HIS A 667 -9.99 22.51 6.63
CA HIS A 667 -10.75 23.52 7.37
C HIS A 667 -10.06 23.86 8.69
N LEU A 668 -8.76 24.17 8.63
CA LEU A 668 -7.94 24.43 9.83
C LEU A 668 -8.31 25.77 10.49
N LYS A 669 -8.16 25.81 11.81
CA LYS A 669 -8.22 27.01 12.67
C LYS A 669 -6.81 27.44 13.08
N GLN A 670 -5.92 26.48 13.34
CA GLN A 670 -4.52 26.75 13.67
C GLN A 670 -3.60 25.93 12.78
N LEU A 671 -2.55 26.58 12.27
CA LEU A 671 -1.50 25.96 11.46
C LEU A 671 -0.13 26.53 11.86
N ASP A 672 0.82 25.66 12.18
CA ASP A 672 2.21 26.04 12.43
C ASP A 672 3.12 25.45 11.35
N VAL A 673 3.83 26.29 10.60
CA VAL A 673 4.72 25.92 9.49
C VAL A 673 6.16 26.41 9.67
N LYS A 674 6.43 27.21 10.71
CA LYS A 674 7.74 27.79 11.04
C LYS A 674 8.88 26.77 10.95
N GLY A 675 10.05 27.21 10.50
CA GLY A 675 11.25 26.36 10.42
C GLY A 675 11.32 25.42 9.20
N ASN A 676 10.30 25.39 8.34
CA ASN A 676 10.40 24.76 7.02
C ASN A 676 11.06 25.70 6.01
N ALA A 677 11.75 25.15 5.01
CA ALA A 677 12.41 25.94 3.96
C ALA A 677 11.39 26.67 3.06
N VAL A 678 10.17 26.13 2.90
CA VAL A 678 9.08 26.77 2.15
C VAL A 678 8.41 27.92 2.91
N ALA A 679 8.61 28.03 4.23
CA ALA A 679 7.84 28.94 5.10
C ALA A 679 8.30 30.40 5.02
N ASP A 680 8.43 30.94 3.81
CA ASP A 680 8.64 32.37 3.58
C ASP A 680 7.33 33.18 3.66
N GLU A 681 7.41 34.51 3.60
CA GLU A 681 6.23 35.39 3.69
C GLU A 681 5.20 35.10 2.58
N LYS A 682 5.66 34.81 1.36
CA LYS A 682 4.78 34.52 0.23
C LYS A 682 3.97 33.25 0.45
N PHE A 683 4.61 32.23 1.01
CA PHE A 683 3.95 30.98 1.35
C PHE A 683 2.95 31.18 2.50
N ARG A 684 3.30 31.96 3.53
CA ARG A 684 2.37 32.31 4.61
C ARG A 684 1.14 33.05 4.08
N ASP A 685 1.31 33.99 3.15
CA ASP A 685 0.19 34.70 2.52
C ASP A 685 -0.67 33.80 1.64
N LEU A 686 -0.05 32.86 0.91
CA LEU A 686 -0.76 31.79 0.20
C LEU A 686 -1.63 30.97 1.16
N LEU A 687 -1.10 30.54 2.31
CA LEU A 687 -1.83 29.75 3.30
C LEU A 687 -3.07 30.49 3.84
N LYS A 688 -2.94 31.78 4.17
CA LYS A 688 -4.08 32.61 4.62
C LYS A 688 -5.19 32.67 3.58
N MET A 689 -4.83 32.69 2.29
CA MET A 689 -5.79 32.75 1.19
C MET A 689 -6.46 31.39 0.95
N VAL A 690 -5.70 30.29 0.92
CA VAL A 690 -6.26 28.96 0.60
C VAL A 690 -6.96 28.30 1.80
N ILE A 691 -6.71 28.77 3.02
CA ILE A 691 -7.38 28.33 4.26
C ILE A 691 -8.13 29.51 4.88
N PRO A 692 -9.30 29.92 4.36
CA PRO A 692 -10.03 31.09 4.85
C PRO A 692 -10.57 30.91 6.28
N THR A 693 -10.60 29.69 6.81
CA THR A 693 -11.01 29.39 8.18
C THR A 693 -9.92 29.61 9.23
N LEU A 694 -8.68 29.87 8.79
CA LEU A 694 -7.51 29.95 9.67
C LEU A 694 -7.57 31.19 10.57
N THR A 695 -7.45 30.99 11.87
CA THR A 695 -7.43 32.05 12.90
C THR A 695 -6.03 32.28 13.48
N TRP A 696 -5.21 31.23 13.52
CA TRP A 696 -3.85 31.26 14.05
C TRP A 696 -2.84 30.68 13.04
N LEU A 697 -1.76 31.41 12.77
CA LEU A 697 -0.65 30.96 11.92
C LEU A 697 0.69 31.22 12.61
N ASP A 698 1.46 30.16 12.88
CA ASP A 698 2.74 30.23 13.61
C ASP A 698 2.60 30.90 15.00
N GLY A 699 1.48 30.67 15.68
CA GLY A 699 1.13 31.28 16.97
C GLY A 699 0.65 32.74 16.90
N GLU A 700 0.63 33.37 15.72
CA GLU A 700 0.11 34.72 15.50
C GLU A 700 -1.37 34.68 15.12
N ARG A 701 -2.17 35.59 15.69
CA ARG A 701 -3.59 35.74 15.33
C ARG A 701 -3.72 36.53 14.02
N LEU A 702 -4.50 36.02 13.07
CA LEU A 702 -4.71 36.58 11.74
C LEU A 702 -5.77 37.68 11.67
#